data_AF-A0A1F2SDN8-F1
#
_entry.id   AF-A0A1F2SDN8-F1
#
_cell.length_a   1.000
_cell.length_b   1.000
_cell.length_c   1.000
_cell.angle_alpha   90.00
_cell.angle_beta   90.00
_cell.angle_gamma   90.00
#
_symmetry.space_group_name_H-M   'P 1'
#
loop_
_entity.id
_entity.type
_entity.pdbx_description
1 polymer ?
#
loop_
_entity_poly.entity_id
_entity_poly.type
_entity_poly.pdbx_seq_one_letter_code
_entity_poly.pdbx_strand_id
1 'polypeptide(L)'
;MRSVGSGTTTVSYEQALSGLTANTTYYFRVAAQGGGGTIVYGSIQSFRTSAVTPPTVTTESATNVTSTGAVLRASVNANGTSTTGWFLWGTTNPPTTQTGIQGLGSGTTTVSYQQQLSSLAPSATYYYRAAAQGGGNTIVYGSVRSFTTAAPQLPESPHPYPDNFDNTWTYTVSGAANAIDVAFDSRTSVEQDYDFIYVMDGNGNDIAGSPFTGTSLAGQTKRVSGRTVRIRLITDGSITDYGFRVTSVSAAPLLPPSITTDAATGIGQSTATLRGTVNPNGTSTTAWFVWGTSSSPTTQTSIRNIGSGTSALSYEQQLSNLNPNTTYYFRAVAQGAGGTIVYGSVQSVTTVTSVIPPTVTTDSATNVGQTNATLRGSVNPNGSSTTGWFLWGTTNPPTTQTSVQNIGSGATSVSYQQQLSNLTSGTTYYYRAAAQGGGNTIVYGSVQSFTTTALQLPESPHPYPDNYDNTWTYTFSEAVSAINVTFDGQTWVEPGYDYIYVMDGNGNDIAGSPFTGTSLAGQTKQVSGRTVRIRLTSDGSVTGYGFRVNNVTGTTQQTTGDDDSTEVGAIWVNNYGGVNGLIDLVRSDDNASGFVTRLRQRLPSTAVNFNLGDAAARGTHFLDARFGGVEDRFVDAVDFAFFSGHGATIGEDAVVFVAEPRESPGDALALSGLMRLGDQDLEWLALDACEVLTDAGWRTAWSSGNFRGLHMVMGFRTTSIDRWGLITFSLPDIGPDLADRLVDGDTISAAWLDVATNAWTRFFGENFPAVISAETSETSTQTMDTDHFHGTGTTVADIPSPRYLVRRFIR
;
A
#
# COMPACT_ATOMS: atom_id res chain seq x y z
N MET A 1 -71.54 -3.82 -17.45
CA MET A 1 -72.89 -3.70 -18.04
C MET A 1 -73.75 -4.80 -17.44
N ARG A 2 -74.96 -4.49 -16.94
CA ARG A 2 -75.91 -5.47 -16.39
C ARG A 2 -77.11 -5.56 -17.34
N SER A 3 -77.54 -6.77 -17.68
CA SER A 3 -78.76 -6.96 -18.48
C SER A 3 -79.99 -6.60 -17.64
N VAL A 4 -80.88 -5.76 -18.19
CA VAL A 4 -82.12 -5.33 -17.53
C VAL A 4 -83.37 -5.97 -18.16
N GLY A 5 -83.20 -6.93 -19.08
CA GLY A 5 -84.29 -7.66 -19.74
C GLY A 5 -84.87 -6.96 -20.98
N SER A 6 -85.89 -7.57 -21.60
CA SER A 6 -86.68 -7.02 -22.71
C SER A 6 -88.14 -6.83 -22.30
N GLY A 7 -88.73 -5.70 -22.65
CA GLY A 7 -90.11 -5.36 -22.28
C GLY A 7 -90.44 -3.88 -22.49
N THR A 8 -91.70 -3.51 -22.25
CA THR A 8 -92.22 -2.14 -22.41
C THR A 8 -92.45 -1.40 -21.09
N THR A 9 -92.16 -2.04 -19.95
CA THR A 9 -92.28 -1.45 -18.61
C THR A 9 -90.92 -0.99 -18.08
N THR A 10 -90.93 0.05 -17.25
CA THR A 10 -89.70 0.59 -16.63
C THR A 10 -89.12 -0.41 -15.63
N VAL A 11 -87.81 -0.65 -15.69
CA VAL A 11 -87.07 -1.52 -14.78
C VAL A 11 -86.11 -0.67 -13.94
N SER A 12 -86.07 -0.92 -12.62
CA SER A 12 -85.10 -0.27 -11.73
C SER A 12 -83.74 -0.96 -11.80
N TYR A 13 -82.68 -0.16 -11.74
CA TYR A 13 -81.29 -0.63 -11.69
C TYR A 13 -80.53 0.14 -10.61
N GLU A 14 -79.75 -0.60 -9.82
CA GLU A 14 -78.88 -0.05 -8.78
C GLU A 14 -77.46 -0.62 -8.89
N GLN A 15 -76.48 0.21 -8.53
CA GLN A 15 -75.06 -0.15 -8.50
C GLN A 15 -74.37 0.55 -7.33
N ALA A 16 -73.75 -0.24 -6.45
CA ALA A 16 -72.89 0.30 -5.41
C ALA A 16 -71.56 0.78 -6.02
N LEU A 17 -71.12 1.97 -5.61
CA LEU A 17 -69.81 2.57 -5.93
C LEU A 17 -68.93 2.53 -4.69
N SER A 18 -67.68 2.08 -4.83
CA SER A 18 -66.67 2.05 -3.75
C SER A 18 -65.45 2.90 -4.12
N GLY A 19 -64.60 3.21 -3.12
CA GLY A 19 -63.36 3.98 -3.33
C GLY A 19 -63.56 5.48 -3.54
N LEU A 20 -64.71 6.04 -3.14
CA LEU A 20 -65.02 7.45 -3.30
C LEU A 20 -64.37 8.29 -2.19
N THR A 21 -63.84 9.47 -2.55
CA THR A 21 -63.34 10.47 -1.60
C THR A 21 -64.50 11.04 -0.80
N ALA A 22 -64.32 11.20 0.51
CA ALA A 22 -65.34 11.77 1.41
C ALA A 22 -65.63 13.25 1.11
N ASN A 23 -66.80 13.74 1.52
CA ASN A 23 -67.28 15.12 1.29
C ASN A 23 -67.13 15.62 -0.15
N THR A 24 -67.17 14.73 -1.14
CA THR A 24 -66.89 15.05 -2.55
C THR A 24 -68.15 14.82 -3.37
N THR A 25 -68.52 15.81 -4.17
CA THR A 25 -69.65 15.69 -5.11
C THR A 25 -69.19 14.90 -6.32
N TYR A 26 -69.82 13.75 -6.56
CA TYR A 26 -69.65 12.95 -7.75
C TYR A 26 -70.86 13.13 -8.66
N TYR A 27 -70.58 13.26 -9.95
CA TYR A 27 -71.59 13.32 -11.00
C TYR A 27 -71.67 11.96 -11.69
N PHE A 28 -72.86 11.45 -11.90
CA PHE A 28 -73.09 10.19 -12.59
C PHE A 28 -74.25 10.32 -13.57
N ARG A 29 -74.23 9.52 -14.62
CA ARG A 29 -75.38 9.31 -15.50
C ARG A 29 -75.48 7.84 -15.83
N VAL A 30 -76.70 7.36 -16.04
CA VAL A 30 -76.93 5.98 -16.48
C VAL A 30 -76.79 5.93 -18.01
N ALA A 31 -76.17 4.87 -18.53
CA ALA A 31 -76.13 4.57 -19.96
C ALA A 31 -76.81 3.22 -20.20
N ALA A 32 -77.71 3.15 -21.18
CA ALA A 32 -78.44 1.94 -21.54
C ALA A 32 -78.26 1.64 -23.04
N GLN A 33 -78.02 0.37 -23.38
CA GLN A 33 -77.84 -0.08 -24.76
C GLN A 33 -78.94 -1.09 -25.11
N GLY A 34 -79.69 -0.82 -26.18
CA GLY A 34 -80.71 -1.74 -26.70
C GLY A 34 -80.13 -2.77 -27.68
N GLY A 35 -80.93 -3.75 -28.09
CA GLY A 35 -80.51 -4.86 -28.97
C GLY A 35 -79.96 -4.44 -30.34
N GLY A 36 -80.16 -3.19 -30.77
CA GLY A 36 -79.58 -2.60 -31.99
C GLY A 36 -78.21 -1.91 -31.80
N GLY A 37 -77.61 -1.98 -30.61
CA GLY A 37 -76.26 -1.46 -30.35
C GLY A 37 -76.17 0.04 -30.01
N THR A 38 -77.23 0.83 -30.21
CA THR A 38 -77.26 2.25 -29.82
C THR A 38 -77.29 2.42 -28.30
N ILE A 39 -76.38 3.25 -27.77
CA ILE A 39 -76.33 3.64 -26.36
C ILE A 39 -77.09 4.96 -26.18
N VAL A 40 -78.03 4.97 -25.25
CA VAL A 40 -78.76 6.16 -24.79
C VAL A 40 -78.28 6.52 -23.39
N TYR A 41 -78.07 7.81 -23.15
CA TYR A 41 -77.65 8.34 -21.86
C TYR A 41 -78.81 9.03 -21.16
N GLY A 42 -78.99 8.73 -19.87
CA GLY A 42 -79.86 9.49 -18.99
C GLY A 42 -79.28 10.85 -18.61
N SER A 43 -80.06 11.64 -17.88
CA SER A 43 -79.59 12.91 -17.32
C SER A 43 -78.43 12.70 -16.35
N ILE A 44 -77.51 13.67 -16.30
CA ILE A 44 -76.47 13.70 -15.27
C ILE A 44 -77.14 14.05 -13.95
N GLN A 45 -77.01 13.14 -13.00
CA GLN A 45 -77.35 13.31 -11.60
C GLN A 45 -76.07 13.50 -10.80
N SER A 46 -76.19 13.96 -9.56
CA SER A 46 -75.05 14.05 -8.66
C SER A 46 -75.42 13.59 -7.27
N PHE A 47 -74.44 13.10 -6.54
CA PHE A 47 -74.52 12.86 -5.11
C PHE A 47 -73.24 13.35 -4.47
N ARG A 48 -73.30 13.75 -3.20
CA ARG A 48 -72.12 14.11 -2.42
C ARG A 48 -71.90 13.03 -1.37
N THR A 49 -70.71 12.47 -1.31
CA THR A 49 -70.33 11.56 -0.23
C THR A 49 -70.36 12.31 1.10
N SER A 50 -70.75 11.64 2.19
CA SER A 50 -70.79 12.26 3.52
C SER A 50 -69.40 12.74 3.95
N ALA A 51 -69.37 13.80 4.76
CA ALA A 51 -68.13 14.22 5.41
C ALA A 51 -67.69 13.17 6.45
N VAL A 52 -66.37 13.00 6.56
CA VAL A 52 -65.78 12.17 7.61
C VAL A 52 -65.81 12.96 8.92
N THR A 53 -66.41 12.40 9.96
CA THR A 53 -66.33 12.93 11.33
C THR A 53 -64.98 12.52 11.93
N PRO A 54 -64.10 13.45 12.34
CA PRO A 54 -62.83 13.10 12.99
C PRO A 54 -63.04 12.30 14.28
N PRO A 55 -62.06 11.49 14.71
CA PRO A 55 -62.15 10.79 15.98
C PRO A 55 -62.19 11.79 17.15
N THR A 56 -62.84 11.40 18.26
CA THR A 56 -62.71 12.13 19.54
C THR A 56 -61.72 11.41 20.43
N VAL A 57 -60.89 12.15 21.15
CA VAL A 57 -59.89 11.60 22.08
C VAL A 57 -59.94 12.32 23.42
N THR A 58 -59.94 11.56 24.51
CA THR A 58 -59.87 12.05 25.88
C THR A 58 -58.59 11.54 26.53
N THR A 59 -57.79 12.46 27.08
CA THR A 59 -56.64 12.10 27.92
C THR A 59 -57.12 11.90 29.34
N GLU A 60 -56.86 10.73 29.92
CA GLU A 60 -57.28 10.34 31.28
C GLU A 60 -56.13 10.47 32.26
N SER A 61 -56.43 10.45 33.57
CA SER A 61 -55.39 10.47 34.61
C SER A 61 -54.47 9.25 34.53
N ALA A 62 -53.18 9.47 34.70
CA ALA A 62 -52.19 8.40 34.80
C ALA A 62 -52.45 7.58 36.06
N THR A 63 -52.10 6.30 36.00
CA THR A 63 -52.28 5.32 37.10
C THR A 63 -50.96 4.59 37.35
N ASN A 64 -50.85 3.84 38.45
CA ASN A 64 -49.62 3.11 38.82
C ASN A 64 -48.35 3.98 38.77
N VAL A 65 -48.45 5.22 39.27
CA VAL A 65 -47.32 6.14 39.33
C VAL A 65 -46.39 5.68 40.45
N THR A 66 -45.21 5.21 40.07
CA THR A 66 -44.13 4.80 40.99
C THR A 66 -43.02 5.85 40.99
N SER A 67 -41.89 5.57 41.66
CA SER A 67 -40.70 6.42 41.58
C SER A 67 -40.01 6.34 40.21
N THR A 68 -40.33 5.36 39.35
CA THR A 68 -39.66 5.14 38.06
C THR A 68 -40.60 4.79 36.90
N GLY A 69 -41.92 4.86 37.08
CA GLY A 69 -42.88 4.49 36.04
C GLY A 69 -44.29 5.05 36.26
N ALA A 70 -45.12 4.95 35.22
CA ALA A 70 -46.54 5.32 35.25
C ALA A 70 -47.28 4.70 34.05
N VAL A 71 -48.57 4.41 34.19
CA VAL A 71 -49.45 4.01 33.08
C VAL A 71 -50.24 5.23 32.61
N LEU A 72 -49.99 5.69 31.38
CA LEU A 72 -50.82 6.69 30.70
C LEU A 72 -52.11 6.03 30.19
N ARG A 73 -53.24 6.74 30.27
CA ARG A 73 -54.55 6.22 29.86
C ARG A 73 -55.30 7.23 29.01
N ALA A 74 -56.08 6.71 28.06
CA ALA A 74 -56.89 7.51 27.16
C ALA A 74 -58.06 6.70 26.62
N SER A 75 -59.08 7.41 26.15
CA SER A 75 -60.24 6.85 25.46
C SER A 75 -60.49 7.58 24.15
N VAL A 76 -60.84 6.81 23.11
CA VAL A 76 -61.05 7.31 21.74
C VAL A 76 -62.34 6.75 21.18
N ASN A 77 -63.16 7.61 20.58
CA ASN A 77 -64.21 7.17 19.67
C ASN A 77 -63.75 7.41 18.23
N ALA A 78 -63.65 6.34 17.46
CA ALA A 78 -63.20 6.38 16.07
C ALA A 78 -64.24 7.00 15.11
N ASN A 79 -65.48 7.24 15.58
CA ASN A 79 -66.57 7.89 14.87
C ASN A 79 -66.84 7.29 13.46
N GLY A 80 -66.68 5.96 13.33
CA GLY A 80 -66.90 5.27 12.06
C GLY A 80 -65.69 5.27 11.11
N THR A 81 -64.55 5.81 11.52
CA THR A 81 -63.36 5.99 10.67
C THR A 81 -62.20 5.15 11.17
N SER A 82 -61.43 4.51 10.29
CA SER A 82 -60.22 3.79 10.70
C SER A 82 -59.28 4.74 11.44
N THR A 83 -59.03 4.46 12.72
CA THR A 83 -58.36 5.35 13.66
C THR A 83 -57.17 4.67 14.32
N THR A 84 -56.09 5.42 14.48
CA THR A 84 -54.93 5.06 15.31
C THR A 84 -54.76 6.07 16.45
N GLY A 85 -54.07 5.69 17.52
CA GLY A 85 -53.78 6.59 18.65
C GLY A 85 -52.42 6.34 19.30
N TRP A 86 -51.91 7.36 19.99
CA TRP A 86 -50.64 7.35 20.71
C TRP A 86 -50.63 8.45 21.78
N PHE A 87 -49.63 8.45 22.66
CA PHE A 87 -49.40 9.56 23.60
C PHE A 87 -48.21 10.41 23.17
N LEU A 88 -48.29 11.70 23.47
CA LEU A 88 -47.14 12.59 23.59
C LEU A 88 -46.85 12.79 25.08
N TRP A 89 -45.60 12.62 25.52
CA TRP A 89 -45.19 12.79 26.91
C TRP A 89 -43.81 13.47 27.02
N GLY A 90 -43.43 13.91 28.22
CA GLY A 90 -42.11 14.51 28.47
C GLY A 90 -42.09 15.38 29.73
N THR A 91 -40.94 15.98 30.03
CA THR A 91 -40.78 16.92 31.17
C THR A 91 -41.18 18.36 30.82
N THR A 92 -41.51 18.62 29.55
CA THR A 92 -41.96 19.93 29.06
C THR A 92 -43.46 19.95 28.80
N ASN A 93 -44.08 21.13 28.92
CA ASN A 93 -45.46 21.38 28.53
C ASN A 93 -45.50 22.42 27.40
N PRO A 94 -45.92 22.09 26.16
CA PRO A 94 -46.50 20.81 25.75
C PRO A 94 -45.45 19.69 25.60
N PRO A 95 -45.85 18.42 25.79
CA PRO A 95 -44.97 17.28 25.61
C PRO A 95 -44.76 16.95 24.11
N THR A 96 -43.58 16.43 23.76
CA THR A 96 -43.19 16.17 22.36
C THR A 96 -42.76 14.73 22.08
N THR A 97 -42.44 13.93 23.10
CA THR A 97 -41.98 12.54 22.91
C THR A 97 -43.18 11.64 22.62
N GLN A 98 -43.20 11.04 21.43
CA GLN A 98 -44.29 10.16 20.99
C GLN A 98 -44.06 8.70 21.41
N THR A 99 -45.14 8.02 21.82
CA THR A 99 -45.16 6.56 22.08
C THR A 99 -45.45 5.78 20.79
N GLY A 100 -45.40 4.44 20.86
CA GLY A 100 -45.86 3.59 19.77
C GLY A 100 -47.30 3.90 19.35
N ILE A 101 -47.59 3.72 18.06
CA ILE A 101 -48.92 3.92 17.48
C ILE A 101 -49.74 2.64 17.66
N GLN A 102 -50.96 2.77 18.16
CA GLN A 102 -51.90 1.68 18.36
C GLN A 102 -53.09 1.81 17.39
N GLY A 103 -53.48 0.71 16.75
CA GLY A 103 -54.71 0.64 15.96
C GLY A 103 -55.94 0.56 16.87
N LEU A 104 -56.92 1.45 16.67
CA LEU A 104 -58.12 1.58 17.50
C LEU A 104 -59.41 1.18 16.75
N GLY A 105 -59.28 0.74 15.49
CA GLY A 105 -60.38 0.29 14.66
C GLY A 105 -61.21 1.44 14.07
N SER A 106 -62.41 1.13 13.60
CA SER A 106 -63.32 2.07 12.92
C SER A 106 -64.74 2.09 13.48
N GLY A 107 -64.92 1.65 14.72
CA GLY A 107 -66.23 1.60 15.38
C GLY A 107 -66.78 2.97 15.75
N THR A 108 -68.02 2.98 16.25
CA THR A 108 -68.68 4.18 16.81
C THR A 108 -68.78 4.14 18.34
N THR A 109 -68.25 3.09 18.97
CA THR A 109 -68.13 2.96 20.41
C THR A 109 -66.76 3.48 20.87
N THR A 110 -66.72 3.99 22.10
CA THR A 110 -65.47 4.46 22.71
C THR A 110 -64.61 3.27 23.12
N VAL A 111 -63.34 3.29 22.74
CA VAL A 111 -62.32 2.29 23.08
C VAL A 111 -61.27 2.95 23.98
N SER A 112 -60.85 2.25 25.04
CA SER A 112 -59.75 2.70 25.91
C SER A 112 -58.42 2.13 25.46
N TYR A 113 -57.34 2.89 25.61
CA TYR A 113 -55.98 2.42 25.41
C TYR A 113 -55.01 3.02 26.43
N GLN A 114 -53.87 2.36 26.63
CA GLN A 114 -52.92 2.72 27.68
C GLN A 114 -51.47 2.50 27.25
N GLN A 115 -50.55 3.23 27.86
CA GLN A 115 -49.11 3.07 27.67
C GLN A 115 -48.39 3.03 29.02
N GLN A 116 -47.61 1.96 29.25
CA GLN A 116 -46.69 1.88 30.38
C GLN A 116 -45.41 2.68 30.07
N LEU A 117 -45.05 3.61 30.96
CA LEU A 117 -43.77 4.29 30.99
C LEU A 117 -42.89 3.67 32.09
N SER A 118 -41.60 3.55 31.82
CA SER A 118 -40.59 3.01 32.74
C SER A 118 -39.32 3.86 32.70
N SER A 119 -38.40 3.64 33.64
CA SER A 119 -37.13 4.37 33.76
C SER A 119 -37.28 5.89 33.87
N LEU A 120 -38.38 6.35 34.48
CA LEU A 120 -38.61 7.76 34.77
C LEU A 120 -37.73 8.22 35.94
N ALA A 121 -37.36 9.49 35.96
CA ALA A 121 -36.67 10.09 37.08
C ALA A 121 -37.61 10.17 38.30
N PRO A 122 -37.17 9.83 39.52
CA PRO A 122 -37.97 9.96 40.73
C PRO A 122 -38.15 11.43 41.11
N SER A 123 -39.23 11.74 41.84
CA SER A 123 -39.61 13.11 42.23
C SER A 123 -39.71 14.11 41.08
N ALA A 124 -39.96 13.64 39.85
CA ALA A 124 -40.03 14.46 38.65
C ALA A 124 -41.46 14.54 38.10
N THR A 125 -41.86 15.72 37.63
CA THR A 125 -43.15 15.95 36.98
C THR A 125 -43.05 15.71 35.48
N TYR A 126 -43.97 14.91 34.96
CA TYR A 126 -44.10 14.62 33.54
C TYR A 126 -45.47 15.10 33.04
N TYR A 127 -45.48 15.72 31.86
CA TYR A 127 -46.67 16.10 31.12
C TYR A 127 -46.96 15.08 30.03
N TYR A 128 -48.25 14.85 29.75
CA TYR A 128 -48.67 13.95 28.69
C TYR A 128 -50.03 14.35 28.10
N ARG A 129 -50.26 14.00 26.84
CA ARG A 129 -51.56 14.10 26.16
C ARG A 129 -51.75 12.96 25.17
N ALA A 130 -52.97 12.51 25.01
CA ALA A 130 -53.36 11.52 24.01
C ALA A 130 -53.57 12.18 22.63
N ALA A 131 -53.32 11.42 21.58
CA ALA A 131 -53.56 11.79 20.19
C ALA A 131 -54.31 10.67 19.48
N ALA A 132 -55.17 11.03 18.53
CA ALA A 132 -55.84 10.09 17.64
C ALA A 132 -55.90 10.63 16.22
N GLN A 133 -55.70 9.76 15.23
CA GLN A 133 -55.72 10.12 13.81
C GLN A 133 -56.68 9.18 13.07
N GLY A 134 -57.61 9.73 12.29
CA GLY A 134 -58.58 8.94 11.53
C GLY A 134 -59.04 9.58 10.22
N GLY A 135 -59.28 8.76 9.20
CA GLY A 135 -60.11 9.07 8.03
C GLY A 135 -59.81 10.32 7.18
N GLY A 136 -58.60 10.89 7.24
CA GLY A 136 -58.25 12.09 6.45
C GLY A 136 -56.94 12.78 6.88
N ASN A 137 -55.99 12.04 7.46
CA ASN A 137 -54.74 12.53 8.07
C ASN A 137 -54.90 13.53 9.23
N THR A 138 -56.11 13.95 9.59
CA THR A 138 -56.36 14.85 10.73
C THR A 138 -56.00 14.19 12.05
N ILE A 139 -55.13 14.84 12.83
CA ILE A 139 -54.76 14.43 14.19
C ILE A 139 -55.54 15.29 15.18
N VAL A 140 -56.26 14.64 16.08
CA VAL A 140 -56.95 15.26 17.21
C VAL A 140 -56.14 15.00 18.47
N TYR A 141 -55.97 16.04 19.30
CA TYR A 141 -55.24 15.95 20.56
C TYR A 141 -56.19 16.13 21.74
N GLY A 142 -56.02 15.29 22.76
CA GLY A 142 -56.67 15.49 24.06
C GLY A 142 -55.98 16.58 24.87
N SER A 143 -56.54 16.89 26.04
CA SER A 143 -55.96 17.84 26.99
C SER A 143 -54.61 17.37 27.55
N VAL A 144 -53.71 18.31 27.84
CA VAL A 144 -52.47 18.00 28.55
C VAL A 144 -52.79 17.74 30.03
N ARG A 145 -52.30 16.62 30.54
CA ARG A 145 -52.29 16.25 31.96
C ARG A 145 -50.85 16.12 32.45
N SER A 146 -50.68 15.98 33.76
CA SER A 146 -49.38 15.68 34.35
C SER A 146 -49.48 14.69 35.51
N PHE A 147 -48.36 14.07 35.86
CA PHE A 147 -48.17 13.30 37.08
C PHE A 147 -46.76 13.56 37.62
N THR A 148 -46.54 13.34 38.92
CA THR A 148 -45.22 13.43 39.55
C THR A 148 -44.85 12.05 40.08
N THR A 149 -43.68 11.55 39.70
CA THR A 149 -43.16 10.27 40.21
C THR A 149 -42.89 10.38 41.71
N ALA A 150 -43.09 9.27 42.44
CA ALA A 150 -42.84 9.24 43.88
C ALA A 150 -41.35 9.46 44.21
N ALA A 151 -41.06 9.91 45.44
CA ALA A 151 -39.69 9.94 45.95
C ALA A 151 -39.09 8.52 46.01
N PRO A 152 -37.78 8.36 45.78
CA PRO A 152 -37.16 7.04 45.87
C PRO A 152 -37.24 6.54 47.32
N GLN A 153 -37.61 5.27 47.49
CA GLN A 153 -37.49 4.61 48.79
C GLN A 153 -36.01 4.25 49.00
N LEU A 154 -35.34 4.98 49.89
CA LEU A 154 -33.93 4.76 50.22
C LEU A 154 -33.81 3.71 51.34
N PRO A 155 -32.68 2.98 51.44
CA PRO A 155 -32.44 2.04 52.54
C PRO A 155 -32.55 2.70 53.92
N GLU A 156 -33.32 2.09 54.81
CA GLU A 156 -33.55 2.55 56.18
C GLU A 156 -33.87 1.34 57.08
N SER A 157 -33.29 1.30 58.27
CA SER A 157 -33.61 0.28 59.30
C SER A 157 -34.85 0.69 60.11
N PRO A 158 -35.49 -0.23 60.85
CA PRO A 158 -36.38 0.17 61.94
C PRO A 158 -35.65 1.07 62.95
N HIS A 159 -36.38 2.01 63.56
CA HIS A 159 -35.86 3.01 64.49
C HIS A 159 -36.72 3.04 65.77
N PRO A 160 -36.27 2.46 66.91
CA PRO A 160 -35.04 1.70 67.07
C PRO A 160 -35.07 0.35 66.33
N TYR A 161 -33.91 -0.23 66.06
CA TYR A 161 -33.81 -1.57 65.45
C TYR A 161 -34.11 -2.69 66.48
N PRO A 162 -34.46 -3.92 66.05
CA PRO A 162 -34.68 -5.05 66.96
C PRO A 162 -33.38 -5.75 67.42
N ASP A 163 -33.44 -6.48 68.54
CA ASP A 163 -32.39 -7.43 68.96
C ASP A 163 -32.31 -8.62 67.97
N ASN A 164 -31.13 -9.24 67.86
CA ASN A 164 -30.81 -10.40 67.02
C ASN A 164 -31.23 -10.21 65.55
N PHE A 165 -31.07 -9.00 65.04
CA PHE A 165 -31.56 -8.55 63.75
C PHE A 165 -30.44 -8.60 62.72
N ASP A 166 -30.68 -9.31 61.61
CA ASP A 166 -29.76 -9.41 60.48
C ASP A 166 -30.53 -9.20 59.18
N ASN A 167 -30.37 -8.02 58.58
CA ASN A 167 -31.07 -7.70 57.34
C ASN A 167 -30.17 -6.92 56.40
N THR A 168 -30.37 -7.13 55.09
CA THR A 168 -29.63 -6.45 54.03
C THR A 168 -30.57 -5.69 53.11
N TRP A 169 -30.32 -4.41 52.92
CA TRP A 169 -30.99 -3.54 51.96
C TRP A 169 -30.10 -3.32 50.76
N THR A 170 -30.71 -3.25 49.57
CA THR A 170 -29.98 -2.98 48.33
C THR A 170 -30.63 -1.79 47.63
N TYR A 171 -29.81 -0.85 47.17
CA TYR A 171 -30.27 0.26 46.34
C TYR A 171 -29.39 0.40 45.11
N THR A 172 -30.02 0.61 43.96
CA THR A 172 -29.35 0.72 42.67
C THR A 172 -29.81 1.99 41.96
N VAL A 173 -28.86 2.87 41.63
CA VAL A 173 -29.14 4.08 40.86
C VAL A 173 -29.46 3.71 39.40
N SER A 174 -30.41 4.43 38.79
CA SER A 174 -30.76 4.27 37.38
C SER A 174 -29.67 4.79 36.45
N GLY A 175 -29.34 4.06 35.40
CA GLY A 175 -28.25 4.38 34.46
C GLY A 175 -26.91 3.74 34.84
N ALA A 176 -25.90 3.94 33.99
CA ALA A 176 -24.54 3.48 34.25
C ALA A 176 -23.81 4.47 35.16
N ALA A 177 -23.25 3.98 36.27
CA ALA A 177 -22.40 4.76 37.16
C ALA A 177 -21.19 3.91 37.59
N ASN A 178 -19.99 4.48 37.54
CA ASN A 178 -18.76 3.81 37.97
C ASN A 178 -18.62 3.80 39.50
N ALA A 179 -19.29 4.73 40.18
CA ALA A 179 -19.40 4.80 41.63
C ALA A 179 -20.63 5.64 42.04
N ILE A 180 -21.09 5.46 43.27
CA ILE A 180 -22.17 6.23 43.89
C ILE A 180 -21.74 6.78 45.25
N ASP A 181 -22.27 7.94 45.60
CA ASP A 181 -22.17 8.53 46.94
C ASP A 181 -23.43 8.19 47.74
N VAL A 182 -23.26 7.63 48.93
CA VAL A 182 -24.32 7.20 49.85
C VAL A 182 -24.20 8.01 51.14
N ALA A 183 -25.13 8.92 51.38
CA ALA A 183 -25.15 9.77 52.56
C ALA A 183 -26.07 9.19 53.66
N PHE A 184 -25.60 9.21 54.89
CA PHE A 184 -26.30 8.69 56.07
C PHE A 184 -26.80 9.83 56.96
N ASP A 185 -27.96 9.64 57.58
CA ASP A 185 -28.57 10.57 58.53
C ASP A 185 -27.64 10.79 59.73
N SER A 186 -27.60 12.02 60.27
CA SER A 186 -26.76 12.37 61.42
C SER A 186 -27.15 11.66 62.70
N ARG A 187 -28.34 11.05 62.76
CA ARG A 187 -28.81 10.23 63.88
C ARG A 187 -28.40 8.76 63.76
N THR A 188 -27.70 8.37 62.70
CA THR A 188 -27.28 6.97 62.49
C THR A 188 -26.38 6.53 63.65
N SER A 189 -26.81 5.52 64.40
CA SER A 189 -26.11 5.00 65.56
C SER A 189 -26.50 3.55 65.84
N VAL A 190 -25.55 2.74 66.29
CA VAL A 190 -25.75 1.35 66.73
C VAL A 190 -24.95 1.13 68.01
N GLU A 191 -25.22 0.05 68.76
CA GLU A 191 -24.43 -0.27 69.95
C GLU A 191 -22.94 -0.40 69.59
N GLN A 192 -22.12 0.34 70.31
CA GLN A 192 -20.70 0.43 70.03
C GLN A 192 -19.99 -0.90 70.28
N ASP A 193 -19.31 -1.40 69.25
CA ASP A 193 -18.50 -2.63 69.23
C ASP A 193 -19.29 -3.95 69.30
N TYR A 194 -20.62 -3.90 69.42
CA TYR A 194 -21.50 -5.08 69.46
C TYR A 194 -22.40 -5.19 68.23
N ASP A 195 -22.89 -4.05 67.74
CA ASP A 195 -23.73 -3.96 66.54
C ASP A 195 -23.00 -3.31 65.38
N PHE A 196 -23.28 -3.78 64.16
CA PHE A 196 -22.49 -3.43 62.99
C PHE A 196 -23.34 -3.12 61.75
N ILE A 197 -23.04 -1.99 61.11
CA ILE A 197 -23.53 -1.63 59.79
C ILE A 197 -22.42 -1.89 58.75
N TYR A 198 -22.64 -2.85 57.87
CA TYR A 198 -21.80 -3.11 56.72
C TYR A 198 -22.30 -2.31 55.53
N VAL A 199 -21.40 -1.59 54.87
CA VAL A 199 -21.67 -0.90 53.60
C VAL A 199 -20.81 -1.55 52.52
N MET A 200 -21.46 -2.06 51.49
CA MET A 200 -20.83 -2.89 50.46
C MET A 200 -21.20 -2.40 49.05
N ASP A 201 -20.34 -2.74 48.09
CA ASP A 201 -20.65 -2.62 46.66
C ASP A 201 -21.72 -3.63 46.20
N GLY A 202 -22.13 -3.52 44.93
CA GLY A 202 -23.12 -4.43 44.34
C GLY A 202 -22.71 -5.90 44.31
N ASN A 203 -21.41 -6.20 44.36
CA ASN A 203 -20.87 -7.56 44.41
C ASN A 203 -20.81 -8.11 45.85
N GLY A 204 -21.08 -7.27 46.86
CA GLY A 204 -21.01 -7.63 48.27
C GLY A 204 -19.62 -7.45 48.89
N ASN A 205 -18.71 -6.73 48.25
CA ASN A 205 -17.43 -6.38 48.87
C ASN A 205 -17.61 -5.15 49.78
N ASP A 206 -17.09 -5.23 50.99
CA ASP A 206 -17.05 -4.11 51.94
C ASP A 206 -16.28 -2.91 51.39
N ILE A 207 -16.84 -1.71 51.57
CA ILE A 207 -16.09 -0.49 51.32
C ILE A 207 -15.05 -0.26 52.41
N ALA A 208 -14.04 0.56 52.12
CA ALA A 208 -13.04 0.94 53.11
C ALA A 208 -13.70 1.52 54.39
N GLY A 209 -13.37 0.93 55.54
CA GLY A 209 -13.90 1.31 56.85
C GLY A 209 -15.20 0.60 57.26
N SER A 210 -15.79 -0.24 56.39
CA SER A 210 -16.86 -1.16 56.78
C SER A 210 -16.26 -2.38 57.51
N PRO A 211 -16.91 -2.94 58.56
CA PRO A 211 -18.17 -2.46 59.14
C PRO A 211 -18.00 -1.23 60.04
N PHE A 212 -19.10 -0.50 60.21
CA PHE A 212 -19.22 0.66 61.09
C PHE A 212 -19.99 0.27 62.36
N THR A 213 -19.60 0.84 63.50
CA THR A 213 -20.29 0.68 64.80
C THR A 213 -20.39 2.02 65.54
N GLY A 214 -21.14 2.07 66.65
CA GLY A 214 -21.38 3.30 67.39
C GLY A 214 -22.00 4.39 66.49
N THR A 215 -21.49 5.62 66.60
CA THR A 215 -21.90 6.75 65.74
C THR A 215 -20.93 7.00 64.58
N SER A 216 -20.04 6.06 64.24
CA SER A 216 -18.95 6.29 63.25
C SER A 216 -19.44 6.55 61.82
N LEU A 217 -20.68 6.15 61.50
CA LEU A 217 -21.33 6.39 60.21
C LEU A 217 -22.27 7.61 60.22
N ALA A 218 -22.53 8.21 61.38
CA ALA A 218 -23.45 9.34 61.56
C ALA A 218 -23.08 10.53 60.67
N GLY A 219 -24.00 10.94 59.80
CA GLY A 219 -23.84 12.12 58.95
C GLY A 219 -22.78 11.97 57.85
N GLN A 220 -22.20 10.78 57.68
CA GLN A 220 -21.14 10.54 56.72
C GLN A 220 -21.70 10.30 55.32
N THR A 221 -20.92 10.69 54.31
CA THR A 221 -21.13 10.24 52.92
C THR A 221 -20.04 9.25 52.56
N LYS A 222 -20.44 8.07 52.10
CA LYS A 222 -19.54 6.99 51.72
C LYS A 222 -19.60 6.76 50.21
N ARG A 223 -18.41 6.66 49.59
CA ARG A 223 -18.25 6.30 48.18
C ARG A 223 -18.32 4.79 48.04
N VAL A 224 -19.17 4.29 47.16
CA VAL A 224 -19.34 2.87 46.85
C VAL A 224 -19.05 2.65 45.37
N SER A 225 -18.23 1.66 45.04
CA SER A 225 -17.91 1.31 43.66
C SER A 225 -19.13 0.74 42.93
N GLY A 226 -19.26 1.07 41.65
CA GLY A 226 -20.40 0.70 40.82
C GLY A 226 -21.67 1.52 41.14
N ARG A 227 -22.80 1.07 40.59
CA ARG A 227 -24.10 1.75 40.67
C ARG A 227 -25.03 1.23 41.78
N THR A 228 -24.57 0.26 42.55
CA THR A 228 -25.37 -0.48 43.53
C THR A 228 -24.66 -0.47 44.87
N VAL A 229 -25.39 -0.15 45.93
CA VAL A 229 -24.96 -0.31 47.33
C VAL A 229 -25.79 -1.40 47.99
N ARG A 230 -25.13 -2.21 48.83
CA ARG A 230 -25.76 -3.12 49.76
C ARG A 230 -25.40 -2.68 51.17
N ILE A 231 -26.39 -2.53 52.03
CA ILE A 231 -26.20 -2.13 53.44
C ILE A 231 -26.77 -3.26 54.29
N ARG A 232 -25.96 -3.82 55.20
CA ARG A 232 -26.40 -4.89 56.10
C ARG A 232 -26.25 -4.42 57.54
N LEU A 233 -27.30 -4.54 58.34
CA LEU A 233 -27.26 -4.31 59.78
C LEU A 233 -27.31 -5.67 60.48
N ILE A 234 -26.35 -5.94 61.36
CA ILE A 234 -26.30 -7.12 62.21
C ILE A 234 -26.28 -6.64 63.66
N THR A 235 -27.17 -7.19 64.48
CA THR A 235 -27.32 -6.80 65.89
C THR A 235 -27.24 -7.99 66.84
N ASP A 236 -26.83 -7.74 68.07
CA ASP A 236 -26.73 -8.72 69.14
C ASP A 236 -28.04 -8.82 69.97
N GLY A 237 -28.00 -9.51 71.11
CA GLY A 237 -29.19 -9.78 71.93
C GLY A 237 -29.62 -8.66 72.88
N SER A 238 -29.00 -7.47 72.83
CA SER A 238 -29.28 -6.37 73.76
C SER A 238 -29.00 -4.98 73.17
N ILE A 239 -29.45 -3.93 73.88
CA ILE A 239 -29.17 -2.50 73.64
C ILE A 239 -29.38 -2.08 72.17
N THR A 240 -30.58 -1.57 71.90
CA THR A 240 -30.92 -1.03 70.57
C THR A 240 -30.82 0.49 70.55
N ASP A 241 -30.44 1.03 69.40
CA ASP A 241 -30.37 2.46 69.15
C ASP A 241 -31.12 2.81 67.85
N TYR A 242 -30.90 4.01 67.30
CA TYR A 242 -31.55 4.50 66.10
C TYR A 242 -31.39 3.49 64.97
N GLY A 243 -30.18 3.04 64.61
CA GLY A 243 -29.89 2.24 63.43
C GLY A 243 -29.35 3.12 62.32
N PHE A 244 -29.75 2.91 61.06
CA PHE A 244 -29.31 3.77 59.94
C PHE A 244 -30.45 4.23 59.04
N ARG A 245 -30.27 5.43 58.49
CA ARG A 245 -31.13 5.97 57.44
C ARG A 245 -30.28 6.58 56.34
N VAL A 246 -30.46 6.13 55.11
CA VAL A 246 -29.82 6.75 53.94
C VAL A 246 -30.64 7.98 53.53
N THR A 247 -30.00 9.15 53.51
CA THR A 247 -30.67 10.42 53.15
C THR A 247 -30.58 10.74 51.67
N SER A 248 -29.54 10.27 50.99
CA SER A 248 -29.39 10.41 49.54
C SER A 248 -28.45 9.36 48.96
N VAL A 249 -28.76 8.92 47.74
CA VAL A 249 -27.83 8.17 46.89
C VAL A 249 -27.74 8.86 45.53
N SER A 250 -26.54 9.23 45.12
CA SER A 250 -26.31 9.90 43.83
C SER A 250 -25.12 9.29 43.09
N ALA A 251 -25.13 9.34 41.76
CA ALA A 251 -23.93 9.02 40.99
C ALA A 251 -22.79 9.94 41.43
N ALA A 252 -21.63 9.36 41.72
CA ALA A 252 -20.46 10.14 42.07
C ALA A 252 -20.03 10.98 40.86
N PRO A 253 -19.69 12.27 41.04
CA PRO A 253 -19.18 13.08 39.94
C PRO A 253 -17.86 12.46 39.42
N LEU A 254 -17.80 12.22 38.11
CA LEU A 254 -16.57 11.81 37.44
C LEU A 254 -15.58 12.98 37.53
N LEU A 255 -14.38 12.74 38.07
CA LEU A 255 -13.31 13.71 37.98
C LEU A 255 -12.84 13.77 36.52
N PRO A 256 -12.78 14.96 35.89
CA PRO A 256 -12.21 15.06 34.55
C PRO A 256 -10.73 14.63 34.62
N PRO A 257 -10.18 14.05 33.54
CA PRO A 257 -8.76 13.76 33.50
C PRO A 257 -7.95 15.05 33.66
N SER A 258 -6.74 14.95 34.19
CA SER A 258 -5.78 16.06 34.15
C SER A 258 -4.74 15.78 33.05
N ILE A 259 -4.32 16.82 32.34
CA ILE A 259 -3.33 16.69 31.28
C ILE A 259 -2.39 17.88 31.24
N THR A 260 -1.13 17.60 30.93
CA THR A 260 -0.05 18.57 30.78
C THR A 260 0.65 18.34 29.44
N THR A 261 1.05 19.45 28.80
CA THR A 261 1.87 19.42 27.59
C THR A 261 3.29 19.70 28.00
N ASP A 262 4.16 18.71 27.82
CA ASP A 262 5.57 18.80 28.18
C ASP A 262 6.38 19.40 27.02
N ALA A 263 7.60 19.85 27.30
CA ALA A 263 8.50 20.32 26.25
C ALA A 263 8.83 19.19 25.25
N ALA A 264 8.87 19.54 23.96
CA ALA A 264 9.25 18.60 22.92
C ALA A 264 10.73 18.22 23.02
N THR A 265 11.06 17.00 22.64
CA THR A 265 12.43 16.44 22.62
C THR A 265 12.75 15.89 21.23
N GLY A 266 13.95 15.34 21.03
CA GLY A 266 14.31 14.70 19.75
C GLY A 266 14.18 15.63 18.54
N ILE A 267 14.50 16.91 18.73
CA ILE A 267 14.28 17.98 17.76
C ILE A 267 15.35 17.86 16.67
N GLY A 268 14.92 17.45 15.47
CA GLY A 268 15.74 17.36 14.27
C GLY A 268 15.36 18.41 13.22
N GLN A 269 15.85 18.21 11.99
CA GLN A 269 15.52 19.08 10.86
C GLN A 269 14.07 18.88 10.37
N SER A 270 13.62 17.62 10.35
CA SER A 270 12.30 17.21 9.91
C SER A 270 11.53 16.41 10.95
N THR A 271 12.02 16.38 12.19
CA THR A 271 11.47 15.57 13.28
C THR A 271 11.36 16.35 14.58
N ALA A 272 10.36 16.00 15.39
CA ALA A 272 10.24 16.42 16.79
C ALA A 272 9.40 15.40 17.55
N THR A 273 9.75 15.09 18.79
CA THR A 273 8.97 14.22 19.66
C THR A 273 8.14 15.06 20.62
N LEU A 274 6.82 15.04 20.46
CA LEU A 274 5.87 15.68 21.37
C LEU A 274 5.70 14.83 22.61
N ARG A 275 5.67 15.46 23.79
CA ARG A 275 5.53 14.76 25.08
C ARG A 275 4.40 15.38 25.90
N GLY A 276 3.73 14.53 26.67
CA GLY A 276 2.65 14.95 27.55
C GLY A 276 2.43 13.95 28.66
N THR A 277 1.83 14.43 29.74
CA THR A 277 1.52 13.62 30.92
C THR A 277 0.04 13.75 31.26
N VAL A 278 -0.64 12.62 31.40
CA VAL A 278 -2.10 12.51 31.60
C VAL A 278 -2.43 11.65 32.82
N ASN A 279 -3.31 12.13 33.70
CA ASN A 279 -3.91 11.32 34.76
C ASN A 279 -5.40 11.08 34.43
N PRO A 280 -5.84 9.83 34.21
CA PRO A 280 -7.24 9.51 33.95
C PRO A 280 -8.21 9.78 35.10
N ASN A 281 -7.69 10.03 36.31
CA ASN A 281 -8.44 10.29 37.54
C ASN A 281 -9.55 9.24 37.82
N GLY A 282 -9.26 7.98 37.52
CA GLY A 282 -10.19 6.86 37.73
C GLY A 282 -11.24 6.69 36.62
N THR A 283 -11.15 7.43 35.52
CA THR A 283 -12.12 7.38 34.42
C THR A 283 -11.45 6.93 33.12
N SER A 284 -12.13 6.13 32.30
CA SER A 284 -11.59 5.70 31.00
C SER A 284 -11.24 6.92 30.16
N THR A 285 -9.97 7.03 29.79
CA THR A 285 -9.40 8.23 29.16
C THR A 285 -8.60 7.86 27.91
N THR A 286 -8.77 8.64 26.84
CA THR A 286 -7.89 8.65 25.67
C THR A 286 -7.12 9.98 25.59
N ALA A 287 -5.95 9.99 24.96
CA ALA A 287 -5.16 11.19 24.76
C ALA A 287 -4.48 11.23 23.38
N TRP A 288 -4.24 12.44 22.88
CA TRP A 288 -3.54 12.72 21.61
C TRP A 288 -2.88 14.10 21.68
N PHE A 289 -2.19 14.51 20.62
CA PHE A 289 -1.73 15.88 20.45
C PHE A 289 -2.47 16.55 19.29
N VAL A 290 -2.69 17.86 19.41
CA VAL A 290 -2.96 18.71 18.24
C VAL A 290 -1.76 19.61 17.99
N TRP A 291 -1.33 19.73 16.75
CA TRP A 291 -0.14 20.47 16.34
C TRP A 291 -0.34 21.25 15.03
N GLY A 292 0.58 22.15 14.69
CA GLY A 292 0.55 22.94 13.46
C GLY A 292 1.52 24.13 13.50
N THR A 293 1.59 24.92 12.42
CA THR A 293 2.44 26.12 12.34
C THR A 293 1.78 27.38 12.92
N SER A 294 0.49 27.29 13.28
CA SER A 294 -0.29 28.33 13.97
C SER A 294 -0.33 28.09 15.46
N SER A 295 -0.35 29.16 16.27
CA SER A 295 -0.55 29.10 17.73
C SER A 295 -1.89 28.48 18.15
N SER A 296 -2.82 28.31 17.21
CA SER A 296 -4.07 27.55 17.37
C SER A 296 -4.01 26.26 16.55
N PRO A 297 -3.27 25.24 17.01
CA PRO A 297 -3.06 24.01 16.24
C PRO A 297 -4.35 23.17 16.13
N THR A 298 -4.58 22.58 14.95
CA THR A 298 -5.78 21.78 14.64
C THR A 298 -5.46 20.38 14.11
N THR A 299 -4.23 20.12 13.65
CA THR A 299 -3.85 18.81 13.11
C THR A 299 -3.70 17.82 14.24
N GLN A 300 -4.48 16.74 14.22
CA GLN A 300 -4.52 15.75 15.28
C GLN A 300 -3.58 14.56 14.98
N THR A 301 -2.91 14.06 16.01
CA THR A 301 -2.16 12.78 15.98
C THR A 301 -3.09 11.59 16.26
N SER A 302 -2.58 10.37 16.10
CA SER A 302 -3.30 9.15 16.48
C SER A 302 -3.76 9.20 17.95
N ILE A 303 -4.97 8.70 18.20
CA ILE A 303 -5.55 8.62 19.54
C ILE A 303 -4.91 7.45 20.30
N ARG A 304 -4.45 7.71 21.53
CA ARG A 304 -3.89 6.71 22.43
C ARG A 304 -4.87 6.40 23.56
N ASN A 305 -5.08 5.11 23.86
CA ASN A 305 -5.83 4.70 25.04
C ASN A 305 -4.92 4.74 26.28
N ILE A 306 -5.34 5.49 27.30
CA ILE A 306 -4.60 5.68 28.56
C ILE A 306 -5.17 4.77 29.67
N GLY A 307 -6.41 4.31 29.52
CA GLY A 307 -7.11 3.51 30.54
C GLY A 307 -7.79 4.37 31.61
N SER A 308 -8.06 3.76 32.77
CA SER A 308 -8.85 4.36 33.86
C SER A 308 -8.12 4.39 35.21
N GLY A 309 -6.78 4.43 35.19
CA GLY A 309 -5.98 4.49 36.41
C GLY A 309 -6.10 5.84 37.15
N THR A 310 -5.54 5.91 38.35
CA THR A 310 -5.48 7.13 39.18
C THR A 310 -4.10 7.77 39.23
N SER A 311 -3.12 7.18 38.55
CA SER A 311 -1.74 7.66 38.47
C SER A 311 -1.50 8.40 37.15
N ALA A 312 -0.61 9.39 37.19
CA ALA A 312 -0.18 10.11 36.00
C ALA A 312 0.70 9.21 35.11
N LEU A 313 0.45 9.25 33.80
CA LEU A 313 1.16 8.48 32.78
C LEU A 313 1.72 9.42 31.72
N SER A 314 3.01 9.28 31.42
CA SER A 314 3.64 9.97 30.29
C SER A 314 3.35 9.27 28.97
N TYR A 315 3.20 10.03 27.90
CA TYR A 315 3.10 9.53 26.53
C TYR A 315 3.78 10.48 25.55
N GLU A 316 4.13 9.95 24.38
CA GLU A 316 4.85 10.70 23.37
C GLU A 316 4.42 10.34 21.95
N GLN A 317 4.66 11.26 21.02
CA GLN A 317 4.44 11.07 19.59
C GLN A 317 5.57 11.71 18.81
N GLN A 318 6.28 10.91 18.00
CA GLN A 318 7.26 11.43 17.05
C GLN A 318 6.54 11.97 15.81
N LEU A 319 6.87 13.20 15.43
CA LEU A 319 6.53 13.81 14.16
C LEU A 319 7.70 13.65 13.19
N SER A 320 7.39 13.46 11.91
CA SER A 320 8.33 13.39 10.79
C SER A 320 7.89 14.33 9.66
N ASN A 321 8.73 14.50 8.64
CA ASN A 321 8.46 15.33 7.46
C ASN A 321 8.14 16.80 7.81
N LEU A 322 8.71 17.32 8.89
CA LEU A 322 8.62 18.74 9.25
C LEU A 322 9.53 19.58 8.35
N ASN A 323 9.17 20.84 8.14
CA ASN A 323 10.02 21.80 7.45
C ASN A 323 11.16 22.25 8.39
N PRO A 324 12.41 22.34 7.93
CA PRO A 324 13.51 22.92 8.71
C PRO A 324 13.27 24.39 9.06
N ASN A 325 13.92 24.89 10.11
CA ASN A 325 13.78 26.28 10.61
C ASN A 325 12.32 26.75 10.73
N THR A 326 11.42 25.86 11.12
CA THR A 326 9.99 26.16 11.21
C THR A 326 9.51 25.95 12.63
N THR A 327 8.80 26.93 13.16
CA THR A 327 8.18 26.84 14.49
C THR A 327 6.83 26.15 14.39
N TYR A 328 6.68 25.06 15.13
CA TYR A 328 5.44 24.32 15.30
C TYR A 328 4.91 24.52 16.72
N TYR A 329 3.61 24.72 16.84
CA TYR A 329 2.87 24.79 18.09
C TYR A 329 2.12 23.49 18.30
N PHE A 330 2.05 23.03 19.55
CA PHE A 330 1.35 21.81 19.90
C PHE A 330 0.75 21.88 21.30
N ARG A 331 -0.29 21.08 21.54
CA ARG A 331 -0.83 20.84 22.88
C ARG A 331 -1.34 19.40 23.02
N ALA A 332 -1.17 18.84 24.20
CA ALA A 332 -1.74 17.58 24.61
C ALA A 332 -3.26 17.74 24.84
N VAL A 333 -4.04 16.73 24.48
CA VAL A 333 -5.50 16.69 24.61
C VAL A 333 -5.90 15.35 25.22
N ALA A 334 -6.80 15.38 26.21
CA ALA A 334 -7.38 14.17 26.78
C ALA A 334 -8.90 14.23 26.74
N GLN A 335 -9.52 13.07 26.55
CA GLN A 335 -10.96 12.89 26.60
C GLN A 335 -11.29 11.80 27.62
N GLY A 336 -12.08 12.18 28.63
CA GLY A 336 -12.58 11.27 29.66
C GLY A 336 -13.96 10.70 29.32
N ALA A 337 -14.45 9.83 30.20
CA ALA A 337 -15.80 9.26 30.11
C ALA A 337 -16.89 10.36 30.03
N GLY A 338 -17.91 10.15 29.20
CA GLY A 338 -18.97 11.13 28.95
C GLY A 338 -18.62 12.23 27.94
N GLY A 339 -17.45 12.15 27.28
CA GLY A 339 -17.06 13.07 26.20
C GLY A 339 -16.38 14.35 26.68
N THR A 340 -16.04 14.46 27.96
CA THR A 340 -15.34 15.62 28.53
C THR A 340 -13.95 15.74 27.95
N ILE A 341 -13.67 16.86 27.24
CA ILE A 341 -12.36 17.15 26.65
C ILE A 341 -11.63 18.19 27.52
N VAL A 342 -10.37 17.89 27.82
CA VAL A 342 -9.43 18.80 28.51
C VAL A 342 -8.20 19.03 27.66
N TYR A 343 -7.74 20.28 27.64
CA TYR A 343 -6.60 20.72 26.85
C TYR A 343 -5.44 21.11 27.77
N GLY A 344 -4.23 20.66 27.43
CA GLY A 344 -3.00 21.17 28.03
C GLY A 344 -2.65 22.56 27.48
N SER A 345 -1.61 23.16 28.04
CA SER A 345 -1.02 24.42 27.56
C SER A 345 -0.46 24.28 26.15
N VAL A 346 -0.59 25.32 25.31
CA VAL A 346 0.12 25.36 24.03
C VAL A 346 1.62 25.53 24.30
N GLN A 347 2.42 24.64 23.72
CA GLN A 347 3.88 24.71 23.67
C GLN A 347 4.32 24.93 22.22
N SER A 348 5.57 25.33 22.01
CA SER A 348 6.16 25.43 20.69
C SER A 348 7.54 24.80 20.62
N VAL A 349 7.93 24.43 19.41
CA VAL A 349 9.24 23.86 19.08
C VAL A 349 9.67 24.36 17.70
N THR A 350 10.92 24.77 17.55
CA THR A 350 11.49 25.18 16.26
C THR A 350 12.43 24.09 15.78
N THR A 351 12.18 23.56 14.57
CA THR A 351 13.09 22.59 13.93
C THR A 351 14.44 23.23 13.65
N VAL A 352 15.50 22.43 13.66
CA VAL A 352 16.88 22.92 13.61
C VAL A 352 17.17 23.63 12.27
N THR A 353 17.93 24.74 12.33
CA THR A 353 18.30 25.63 11.21
C THR A 353 19.48 25.17 10.38
N SER A 354 20.43 24.45 10.98
CA SER A 354 21.78 24.35 10.40
C SER A 354 21.87 23.27 9.33
N VAL A 355 21.68 23.68 8.08
CA VAL A 355 22.21 22.96 6.93
C VAL A 355 23.73 23.19 6.91
N ILE A 356 24.51 22.22 7.38
CA ILE A 356 25.94 22.24 7.06
C ILE A 356 26.05 21.69 5.65
N PRO A 357 26.36 22.51 4.62
CA PRO A 357 26.48 22.02 3.26
C PRO A 357 27.58 20.95 3.21
N PRO A 358 27.48 19.95 2.32
CA PRO A 358 28.50 18.93 2.22
C PRO A 358 29.85 19.56 1.83
N THR A 359 30.95 18.96 2.30
CA THR A 359 32.30 19.34 1.86
C THR A 359 32.74 18.39 0.76
N VAL A 360 33.14 18.93 -0.41
CA VAL A 360 33.42 18.15 -1.61
C VAL A 360 34.88 18.34 -2.03
N THR A 361 35.58 17.24 -2.27
CA THR A 361 36.95 17.23 -2.80
C THR A 361 36.99 16.47 -4.13
N THR A 362 37.64 17.07 -5.14
CA THR A 362 37.96 16.38 -6.39
C THR A 362 39.39 15.87 -6.31
N ASP A 363 39.58 14.56 -6.37
CA ASP A 363 40.89 13.92 -6.33
C ASP A 363 41.41 13.68 -7.76
N SER A 364 42.72 13.45 -7.93
CA SER A 364 43.33 13.13 -9.23
C SER A 364 42.77 11.84 -9.85
N ALA A 365 42.55 11.86 -11.17
CA ALA A 365 42.07 10.71 -11.91
C ALA A 365 43.12 9.61 -11.95
N THR A 366 42.68 8.35 -11.95
CA THR A 366 43.54 7.16 -12.01
C THR A 366 43.17 6.31 -13.23
N ASN A 367 43.98 5.29 -13.54
CA ASN A 367 43.74 4.39 -14.67
C ASN A 367 43.50 5.15 -15.99
N VAL A 368 44.30 6.19 -16.25
CA VAL A 368 44.19 7.00 -17.47
C VAL A 368 44.86 6.23 -18.61
N GLY A 369 44.04 5.63 -19.47
CA GLY A 369 44.44 4.94 -20.68
C GLY A 369 44.24 5.77 -21.95
N GLN A 370 44.29 5.11 -23.11
CA GLN A 370 43.98 5.77 -24.40
C GLN A 370 42.51 6.15 -24.52
N THR A 371 41.60 5.33 -23.98
CA THR A 371 40.15 5.49 -24.15
C THR A 371 39.37 5.45 -22.83
N ASN A 372 40.06 5.45 -21.69
CA ASN A 372 39.42 5.33 -20.38
C ASN A 372 40.16 6.13 -19.30
N ALA A 373 39.44 6.46 -18.24
CA ALA A 373 39.96 7.07 -17.02
C ALA A 373 39.00 6.80 -15.86
N THR A 374 39.49 6.81 -14.62
CA THR A 374 38.66 6.74 -13.40
C THR A 374 38.72 8.06 -12.66
N LEU A 375 37.58 8.76 -12.58
CA LEU A 375 37.41 9.96 -11.77
C LEU A 375 37.30 9.58 -10.30
N ARG A 376 37.94 10.35 -9.41
CA ARG A 376 37.92 10.12 -7.97
C ARG A 376 37.60 11.40 -7.21
N GLY A 377 36.95 11.24 -6.07
CA GLY A 377 36.60 12.34 -5.20
C GLY A 377 36.11 11.84 -3.85
N SER A 378 35.88 12.77 -2.94
CA SER A 378 35.31 12.48 -1.64
C SER A 378 34.33 13.55 -1.19
N VAL A 379 33.31 13.13 -0.44
CA VAL A 379 32.26 14.01 0.08
C VAL A 379 32.09 13.73 1.57
N ASN A 380 32.17 14.77 2.40
CA ASN A 380 31.66 14.72 3.77
C ASN A 380 30.21 15.23 3.80
N PRO A 381 29.21 14.37 4.09
CA PRO A 381 27.80 14.77 4.18
C PRO A 381 27.50 15.74 5.33
N ASN A 382 28.44 15.92 6.26
CA ASN A 382 28.32 16.80 7.42
C ASN A 382 27.03 16.56 8.24
N GLY A 383 26.59 15.31 8.35
CA GLY A 383 25.40 14.91 9.10
C GLY A 383 24.07 15.00 8.33
N SER A 384 24.07 15.46 7.08
CA SER A 384 22.88 15.58 6.24
C SER A 384 22.88 14.53 5.13
N SER A 385 21.70 13.96 4.81
CA SER A 385 21.57 13.06 3.65
C SER A 385 22.08 13.75 2.38
N THR A 386 23.05 13.12 1.73
CA THR A 386 23.83 13.71 0.64
C THR A 386 23.98 12.74 -0.52
N THR A 387 23.87 13.27 -1.73
CA THR A 387 24.22 12.58 -2.97
C THR A 387 25.40 13.26 -3.66
N GLY A 388 26.17 12.51 -4.44
CA GLY A 388 27.36 13.00 -5.13
C GLY A 388 27.48 12.50 -6.57
N TRP A 389 28.14 13.27 -7.44
CA TRP A 389 28.40 12.94 -8.84
C TRP A 389 29.67 13.66 -9.33
N PHE A 390 30.06 13.44 -10.58
CA PHE A 390 31.09 14.24 -11.25
C PHE A 390 30.49 15.01 -12.43
N LEU A 391 31.03 16.19 -12.69
CA LEU A 391 30.92 16.87 -13.98
C LEU A 391 32.22 16.63 -14.74
N TRP A 392 32.16 16.28 -16.02
CA TRP A 392 33.34 16.05 -16.87
C TRP A 392 33.13 16.57 -18.30
N GLY A 393 34.19 16.66 -19.10
CA GLY A 393 34.11 17.07 -20.51
C GLY A 393 35.44 17.62 -21.04
N THR A 394 35.46 18.04 -22.31
CA THR A 394 36.64 18.68 -22.94
C THR A 394 36.72 20.19 -22.70
N THR A 395 35.73 20.77 -22.04
CA THR A 395 35.64 22.20 -21.69
C THR A 395 35.91 22.42 -20.20
N ASN A 396 36.42 23.60 -19.85
CA ASN A 396 36.60 24.05 -18.47
C ASN A 396 35.77 25.32 -18.22
N PRO A 397 34.73 25.29 -17.35
CA PRO A 397 34.33 24.18 -16.50
C PRO A 397 33.57 23.08 -17.26
N PRO A 398 33.67 21.83 -16.80
CA PRO A 398 32.95 20.70 -17.39
C PRO A 398 31.45 20.75 -17.06
N THR A 399 30.61 20.24 -17.96
CA THR A 399 29.14 20.28 -17.84
C THR A 399 28.46 18.91 -17.94
N THR A 400 29.14 17.89 -18.46
CA THR A 400 28.53 16.56 -18.62
C THR A 400 28.50 15.86 -17.28
N GLN A 401 27.31 15.51 -16.80
CA GLN A 401 27.12 14.90 -15.48
C GLN A 401 27.17 13.37 -15.56
N THR A 402 27.82 12.75 -14.57
CA THR A 402 27.78 11.30 -14.35
C THR A 402 26.54 10.90 -13.54
N SER A 403 26.26 9.60 -13.44
CA SER A 403 25.20 9.10 -12.55
C SER A 403 25.39 9.57 -11.11
N VAL A 404 24.28 9.86 -10.44
CA VAL A 404 24.25 10.24 -9.03
C VAL A 404 24.51 9.02 -8.15
N GLN A 405 25.30 9.22 -7.09
CA GLN A 405 25.68 8.22 -6.10
C GLN A 405 25.18 8.66 -4.71
N ASN A 406 24.65 7.72 -3.92
CA ASN A 406 24.25 8.00 -2.55
C ASN A 406 25.49 7.99 -1.64
N ILE A 407 25.76 9.11 -0.96
CA ILE A 407 26.90 9.26 -0.05
C ILE A 407 26.48 8.98 1.41
N GLY A 408 25.17 9.03 1.70
CA GLY A 408 24.60 8.86 3.03
C GLY A 408 24.55 10.16 3.84
N SER A 409 24.43 10.04 5.15
CA SER A 409 24.23 11.15 6.10
C SER A 409 25.27 11.22 7.23
N GLY A 410 26.40 10.53 7.07
CA GLY A 410 27.47 10.49 8.07
C GLY A 410 28.16 11.85 8.28
N ALA A 411 28.95 11.94 9.36
CA ALA A 411 29.76 13.13 9.67
C ALA A 411 31.23 13.01 9.17
N THR A 412 31.55 11.93 8.46
CA THR A 412 32.90 11.63 7.94
C THR A 412 32.91 11.64 6.42
N SER A 413 34.09 11.92 5.84
CA SER A 413 34.26 11.92 4.38
C SER A 413 34.16 10.50 3.82
N VAL A 414 33.40 10.35 2.74
CA VAL A 414 33.20 9.11 1.98
C VAL A 414 33.81 9.29 0.59
N SER A 415 34.73 8.41 0.21
CA SER A 415 35.31 8.39 -1.14
C SER A 415 34.39 7.72 -2.14
N TYR A 416 34.31 8.25 -3.35
CA TYR A 416 33.55 7.68 -4.45
C TYR A 416 34.28 7.87 -5.79
N GLN A 417 33.94 7.06 -6.78
CA GLN A 417 34.63 7.05 -8.07
C GLN A 417 33.68 6.80 -9.24
N GLN A 418 34.10 7.20 -10.45
CA GLN A 418 33.39 6.92 -11.69
C GLN A 418 34.38 6.55 -12.80
N GLN A 419 34.21 5.38 -13.41
CA GLN A 419 34.96 4.99 -14.61
C GLN A 419 34.32 5.63 -15.84
N LEU A 420 35.16 6.20 -16.70
CA LEU A 420 34.84 6.70 -18.02
C LEU A 420 35.47 5.78 -19.08
N SER A 421 34.75 5.55 -20.16
CA SER A 421 35.17 4.78 -21.33
C SER A 421 34.94 5.59 -22.61
N ASN A 422 35.37 5.06 -23.75
CA ASN A 422 35.18 5.66 -25.08
C ASN A 422 35.71 7.10 -25.19
N LEU A 423 36.75 7.42 -24.42
CA LEU A 423 37.43 8.71 -24.51
C LEU A 423 38.28 8.79 -25.78
N THR A 424 38.43 9.97 -26.35
CA THR A 424 39.33 10.18 -27.49
C THR A 424 40.78 10.14 -26.99
N SER A 425 41.66 9.39 -27.67
CA SER A 425 43.09 9.32 -27.33
C SER A 425 43.80 10.67 -27.51
N GLY A 426 44.87 10.91 -26.74
CA GLY A 426 45.64 12.17 -26.78
C GLY A 426 44.84 13.44 -26.40
N THR A 427 43.67 13.30 -25.80
CA THR A 427 42.72 14.40 -25.54
C THR A 427 42.68 14.75 -24.06
N THR A 428 42.65 16.05 -23.74
CA THR A 428 42.54 16.53 -22.36
C THR A 428 41.08 16.68 -21.95
N TYR A 429 40.72 16.09 -20.82
CA TYR A 429 39.41 16.18 -20.19
C TYR A 429 39.52 16.88 -18.83
N TYR A 430 38.57 17.75 -18.54
CA TYR A 430 38.38 18.40 -17.24
C TYR A 430 37.27 17.70 -16.49
N TYR A 431 37.38 17.64 -15.16
CA TYR A 431 36.33 17.10 -14.30
C TYR A 431 36.31 17.76 -12.92
N ARG A 432 35.17 17.70 -12.23
CA ARG A 432 35.05 18.07 -10.82
C ARG A 432 33.99 17.24 -10.09
N ALA A 433 34.24 16.93 -8.83
CA ALA A 433 33.26 16.34 -7.93
C ALA A 433 32.17 17.36 -7.58
N ALA A 434 30.95 16.90 -7.37
CA ALA A 434 29.80 17.68 -6.96
C ALA A 434 28.98 16.89 -5.94
N ALA A 435 28.37 17.57 -4.98
CA ALA A 435 27.45 16.95 -4.03
C ALA A 435 26.30 17.88 -3.64
N GLN A 436 25.17 17.29 -3.30
CA GLN A 436 23.99 17.99 -2.83
C GLN A 436 23.48 17.34 -1.55
N GLY A 437 23.36 18.14 -0.48
CA GLY A 437 22.91 17.66 0.83
C GLY A 437 22.28 18.77 1.65
N GLY A 438 21.23 18.42 2.40
CA GLY A 438 20.64 19.25 3.46
C GLY A 438 19.92 20.56 3.06
N GLY A 439 19.86 20.98 1.79
CA GLY A 439 19.20 22.26 1.46
C GLY A 439 19.12 22.61 -0.03
N ASN A 440 18.98 21.61 -0.91
CA ASN A 440 19.00 21.73 -2.38
C ASN A 440 20.21 22.48 -2.98
N THR A 441 21.18 22.91 -2.18
CA THR A 441 22.39 23.61 -2.63
C THR A 441 23.42 22.60 -3.11
N ILE A 442 23.91 22.80 -4.34
CA ILE A 442 24.97 21.98 -4.92
C ILE A 442 26.32 22.61 -4.55
N VAL A 443 27.19 21.82 -3.93
CA VAL A 443 28.58 22.18 -3.63
C VAL A 443 29.48 21.49 -4.64
N TYR A 444 30.51 22.20 -5.11
CA TYR A 444 31.45 21.70 -6.10
C TYR A 444 32.87 21.70 -5.55
N GLY A 445 33.59 20.62 -5.85
CA GLY A 445 35.04 20.56 -5.64
C GLY A 445 35.81 21.38 -6.69
N SER A 446 37.13 21.42 -6.54
CA SER A 446 38.03 22.04 -7.54
C SER A 446 37.94 21.33 -8.89
N VAL A 447 38.14 22.07 -9.99
CA VAL A 447 38.32 21.46 -11.32
C VAL A 447 39.71 20.84 -11.40
N GLN A 448 39.76 19.59 -11.84
CA GLN A 448 40.96 18.82 -12.17
C GLN A 448 40.93 18.46 -13.66
N SER A 449 42.05 17.98 -14.20
CA SER A 449 42.13 17.49 -15.57
C SER A 449 43.04 16.28 -15.71
N PHE A 450 42.82 15.50 -16.76
CA PHE A 450 43.73 14.44 -17.20
C PHE A 450 43.80 14.44 -18.73
N THR A 451 44.90 13.91 -19.28
CA THR A 451 45.07 13.75 -20.73
C THR A 451 45.18 12.25 -21.02
N THR A 452 44.31 11.74 -21.89
CA THR A 452 44.38 10.34 -22.33
C THR A 452 45.69 10.12 -23.07
N THR A 453 46.25 8.91 -22.95
CA THR A 453 47.49 8.56 -23.65
C THR A 453 47.26 8.66 -25.16
N ALA A 454 48.24 9.19 -25.90
CA ALA A 454 48.16 9.24 -27.36
C ALA A 454 48.13 7.83 -27.95
N LEU A 455 47.39 7.66 -29.05
CA LEU A 455 47.45 6.45 -29.86
C LEU A 455 48.84 6.36 -30.52
N GLN A 456 49.60 5.31 -30.21
CA GLN A 456 50.89 5.03 -30.83
C GLN A 456 50.71 3.98 -31.93
N LEU A 457 50.81 4.40 -33.19
CA LEU A 457 50.75 3.53 -34.35
C LEU A 457 52.17 3.12 -34.81
N PRO A 458 52.33 1.97 -35.49
CA PRO A 458 53.62 1.54 -36.02
C PRO A 458 54.25 2.54 -37.01
N GLU A 459 55.54 2.82 -36.83
CA GLU A 459 56.33 3.72 -37.69
C GLU A 459 57.81 3.32 -37.65
N SER A 460 58.48 3.35 -38.81
CA SER A 460 59.92 3.12 -38.92
C SER A 460 60.72 4.40 -38.64
N PRO A 461 62.04 4.31 -38.36
CA PRO A 461 62.91 5.49 -38.46
C PRO A 461 62.81 6.10 -39.87
N HIS A 462 62.89 7.44 -39.95
CA HIS A 462 62.78 8.22 -41.18
C HIS A 462 64.02 9.15 -41.32
N PRO A 463 65.05 8.79 -42.10
CA PRO A 463 65.16 7.57 -42.92
C PRO A 463 65.45 6.31 -42.09
N TYR A 464 65.14 5.12 -42.64
CA TYR A 464 65.50 3.84 -42.00
C TYR A 464 67.01 3.53 -42.16
N PRO A 465 67.63 2.72 -41.28
CA PRO A 465 69.06 2.38 -41.39
C PRO A 465 69.39 1.33 -42.48
N ASP A 466 70.66 1.22 -42.87
CA ASP A 466 71.18 0.09 -43.66
C ASP A 466 71.19 -1.22 -42.84
N ASN A 467 71.06 -2.36 -43.50
CA ASN A 467 71.04 -3.71 -42.92
C ASN A 467 70.05 -3.84 -41.74
N TYR A 468 68.93 -3.14 -41.84
CA TYR A 468 67.96 -3.00 -40.78
C TYR A 468 66.90 -4.10 -40.90
N ASP A 469 66.56 -4.75 -39.79
CA ASP A 469 65.51 -5.75 -39.73
C ASP A 469 64.77 -5.60 -38.41
N ASN A 470 63.57 -5.02 -38.47
CA ASN A 470 62.77 -4.78 -37.28
C ASN A 470 61.29 -5.04 -37.54
N THR A 471 60.59 -5.51 -36.51
CA THR A 471 59.15 -5.80 -36.56
C THR A 471 58.40 -4.99 -35.51
N TRP A 472 57.35 -4.32 -35.93
CA TRP A 472 56.40 -3.61 -35.08
C TRP A 472 55.10 -4.40 -34.99
N THR A 473 54.54 -4.50 -33.80
CA THR A 473 53.23 -5.14 -33.59
C THR A 473 52.25 -4.09 -33.10
N TYR A 474 51.07 -4.04 -33.70
CA TYR A 474 49.95 -3.25 -33.22
C TYR A 474 48.73 -4.15 -33.05
N THR A 475 48.09 -4.03 -31.90
CA THR A 475 46.88 -4.77 -31.57
C THR A 475 45.76 -3.76 -31.32
N PHE A 476 44.72 -3.81 -32.16
CA PHE A 476 43.52 -3.03 -32.00
C PHE A 476 42.83 -3.43 -30.69
N SER A 477 42.37 -2.42 -29.94
CA SER A 477 41.88 -2.60 -28.57
C SER A 477 40.56 -3.38 -28.50
N GLU A 478 39.75 -3.27 -29.55
CA GLU A 478 38.44 -3.92 -29.65
C GLU A 478 38.53 -5.29 -30.32
N ALA A 479 37.57 -6.17 -30.00
CA ALA A 479 37.45 -7.47 -30.65
C ALA A 479 36.87 -7.26 -32.06
N VAL A 480 37.69 -7.53 -33.08
CA VAL A 480 37.33 -7.33 -34.50
C VAL A 480 37.80 -8.50 -35.33
N SER A 481 37.05 -8.83 -36.39
CA SER A 481 37.35 -9.98 -37.25
C SER A 481 38.46 -9.68 -38.26
N ALA A 482 38.67 -8.40 -38.57
CA ALA A 482 39.81 -7.88 -39.32
C ALA A 482 40.07 -6.42 -38.94
N ILE A 483 41.27 -5.92 -39.23
CA ILE A 483 41.62 -4.50 -39.13
C ILE A 483 42.06 -3.97 -40.50
N ASN A 484 41.79 -2.70 -40.77
CA ASN A 484 42.25 -1.98 -41.94
C ASN A 484 43.39 -1.04 -41.52
N VAL A 485 44.59 -1.27 -42.05
CA VAL A 485 45.81 -0.52 -41.73
C VAL A 485 46.14 0.43 -42.86
N THR A 486 46.05 1.73 -42.62
CA THR A 486 46.33 2.77 -43.63
C THR A 486 47.74 3.32 -43.47
N PHE A 487 48.55 3.21 -44.52
CA PHE A 487 49.92 3.70 -44.57
C PHE A 487 50.01 5.12 -45.10
N ASP A 488 51.02 5.86 -44.67
CA ASP A 488 51.28 7.22 -45.11
C ASP A 488 51.65 7.29 -46.61
N GLY A 489 51.27 8.38 -47.28
CA GLY A 489 51.58 8.62 -48.69
C GLY A 489 53.06 8.80 -48.99
N GLN A 490 53.90 9.08 -47.98
CA GLN A 490 55.35 9.16 -48.09
C GLN A 490 56.04 7.80 -47.95
N THR A 491 55.30 6.73 -47.64
CA THR A 491 55.86 5.37 -47.47
C THR A 491 56.64 4.96 -48.72
N TRP A 492 57.93 4.66 -48.53
CA TRP A 492 58.86 4.31 -49.60
C TRP A 492 60.04 3.52 -49.07
N VAL A 493 60.43 2.45 -49.76
CA VAL A 493 61.67 1.71 -49.52
C VAL A 493 62.38 1.45 -50.86
N GLU A 494 63.68 1.15 -50.88
CA GLU A 494 64.44 0.94 -52.12
C GLU A 494 63.78 -0.16 -53.00
N PRO A 495 63.36 0.17 -54.24
CA PRO A 495 62.65 -0.77 -55.10
C PRO A 495 63.48 -2.03 -55.43
N GLY A 496 62.99 -3.19 -54.99
CA GLY A 496 63.57 -4.49 -55.32
C GLY A 496 64.75 -4.93 -54.45
N TYR A 497 65.13 -4.13 -53.44
CA TYR A 497 66.21 -4.43 -52.50
C TYR A 497 65.72 -4.40 -51.06
N ASP A 498 64.85 -3.44 -50.74
CA ASP A 498 64.24 -3.29 -49.41
C ASP A 498 62.76 -3.64 -49.42
N TYR A 499 62.26 -4.13 -48.30
CA TYR A 499 60.91 -4.71 -48.20
C TYR A 499 60.18 -4.35 -46.91
N ILE A 500 58.88 -4.10 -47.03
CA ILE A 500 57.94 -3.99 -45.90
C ILE A 500 57.00 -5.19 -45.97
N TYR A 501 57.04 -6.04 -44.95
CA TYR A 501 56.11 -7.14 -44.76
C TYR A 501 54.95 -6.67 -43.89
N VAL A 502 53.72 -6.99 -44.29
CA VAL A 502 52.52 -6.78 -43.48
C VAL A 502 51.90 -8.14 -43.22
N MET A 503 51.75 -8.50 -41.95
CA MET A 503 51.35 -9.82 -41.51
C MET A 503 50.21 -9.74 -40.50
N ASP A 504 49.42 -10.82 -40.41
CA ASP A 504 48.43 -11.02 -39.35
C ASP A 504 49.07 -11.28 -37.97
N GLY A 505 48.23 -11.40 -36.95
CA GLY A 505 48.68 -11.68 -35.57
C GLY A 505 49.39 -13.02 -35.39
N ASN A 506 49.18 -13.97 -36.30
CA ASN A 506 49.85 -15.28 -36.30
C ASN A 506 51.20 -15.23 -37.04
N GLY A 507 51.51 -14.12 -37.73
CA GLY A 507 52.72 -13.94 -38.51
C GLY A 507 52.61 -14.39 -39.96
N ASN A 508 51.40 -14.63 -40.47
CA ASN A 508 51.19 -14.92 -41.88
C ASN A 508 51.14 -13.62 -42.69
N ASP A 509 51.87 -13.57 -43.79
CA ASP A 509 51.84 -12.45 -44.74
C ASP A 509 50.44 -12.25 -45.33
N ILE A 510 49.98 -10.99 -45.39
CA ILE A 510 48.75 -10.65 -46.11
C ILE A 510 48.99 -10.71 -47.63
N ALA A 511 47.91 -10.81 -48.40
CA ALA A 511 47.99 -10.79 -49.86
C ALA A 511 48.75 -9.55 -50.38
N GLY A 512 49.80 -9.80 -51.17
CA GLY A 512 50.66 -8.76 -51.75
C GLY A 512 51.87 -8.37 -50.90
N SER A 513 52.03 -8.90 -49.69
CA SER A 513 53.27 -8.80 -48.90
C SER A 513 54.35 -9.76 -49.46
N PRO A 514 55.64 -9.37 -49.51
CA PRO A 514 56.18 -8.07 -49.12
C PRO A 514 55.97 -6.96 -50.17
N PHE A 515 55.94 -5.72 -49.69
CA PHE A 515 55.85 -4.50 -50.48
C PHE A 515 57.24 -3.85 -50.64
N THR A 516 57.48 -3.17 -51.76
CA THR A 516 58.74 -2.45 -52.06
C THR A 516 58.45 -1.21 -52.90
N GLY A 517 59.39 -0.26 -52.98
CA GLY A 517 59.16 1.03 -53.66
C GLY A 517 58.01 1.81 -53.01
N THR A 518 57.13 2.39 -53.83
CA THR A 518 55.93 3.12 -53.39
C THR A 518 54.68 2.24 -53.30
N SER A 519 54.76 0.91 -53.42
CA SER A 519 53.57 0.05 -53.59
C SER A 519 52.63 0.03 -52.38
N LEU A 520 53.13 0.47 -51.21
CA LEU A 520 52.36 0.60 -49.98
C LEU A 520 51.96 2.06 -49.65
N ALA A 521 52.46 3.04 -50.41
CA ALA A 521 52.21 4.47 -50.19
C ALA A 521 50.72 4.83 -50.27
N GLY A 522 50.19 5.39 -49.19
CA GLY A 522 48.77 5.80 -49.10
C GLY A 522 47.77 4.63 -49.13
N GLN A 523 48.23 3.39 -49.14
CA GLN A 523 47.36 2.22 -49.27
C GLN A 523 46.75 1.85 -47.92
N THR A 524 45.53 1.32 -47.95
CA THR A 524 44.90 0.65 -46.81
C THR A 524 44.93 -0.85 -47.05
N LYS A 525 45.47 -1.60 -46.07
CA LYS A 525 45.60 -3.05 -46.13
C LYS A 525 44.77 -3.70 -45.04
N GLN A 526 43.89 -4.61 -45.43
CA GLN A 526 43.11 -5.39 -44.48
C GLN A 526 43.96 -6.54 -43.95
N VAL A 527 43.94 -6.76 -42.64
CA VAL A 527 44.67 -7.79 -41.91
C VAL A 527 43.66 -8.57 -41.10
N SER A 528 43.65 -9.90 -41.23
CA SER A 528 42.72 -10.75 -40.48
C SER A 528 43.01 -10.73 -38.98
N GLY A 529 41.95 -10.70 -38.17
CA GLY A 529 42.03 -10.52 -36.73
C GLY A 529 42.36 -9.09 -36.32
N ARG A 530 42.57 -8.90 -35.01
CA ARG A 530 42.79 -7.58 -34.39
C ARG A 530 44.25 -7.15 -34.27
N THR A 531 45.19 -7.94 -34.76
CA THR A 531 46.64 -7.69 -34.62
C THR A 531 47.31 -7.67 -35.98
N VAL A 532 48.11 -6.62 -36.23
CA VAL A 532 49.02 -6.55 -37.37
C VAL A 532 50.47 -6.58 -36.88
N ARG A 533 51.31 -7.28 -37.62
CA ARG A 533 52.76 -7.21 -37.51
C ARG A 533 53.32 -6.61 -38.80
N ILE A 534 54.12 -5.56 -38.70
CA ILE A 534 54.77 -4.92 -39.84
C ILE A 534 56.26 -5.10 -39.66
N ARG A 535 56.97 -5.65 -40.65
CA ARG A 535 58.43 -5.84 -40.60
C ARG A 535 59.07 -5.07 -41.75
N LEU A 536 60.13 -4.32 -41.48
CA LEU A 536 60.93 -3.68 -42.52
C LEU A 536 62.31 -4.33 -42.54
N THR A 537 62.73 -4.80 -43.71
CA THR A 537 64.08 -5.30 -43.98
C THR A 537 64.78 -4.43 -45.02
N SER A 538 66.01 -4.00 -44.74
CA SER A 538 66.84 -3.25 -45.70
C SER A 538 68.19 -3.92 -46.00
N ASP A 539 68.74 -3.60 -47.16
CA ASP A 539 70.07 -4.02 -47.59
C ASP A 539 71.17 -3.03 -47.14
N GLY A 540 72.39 -3.18 -47.65
CA GLY A 540 73.55 -2.36 -47.26
C GLY A 540 73.66 -1.00 -47.97
N SER A 541 72.63 -0.55 -48.70
CA SER A 541 72.64 0.68 -49.50
C SER A 541 71.27 1.38 -49.55
N VAL A 542 71.26 2.63 -50.05
CA VAL A 542 70.09 3.49 -50.34
C VAL A 542 68.94 3.39 -49.33
N THR A 543 68.94 4.30 -48.35
CA THR A 543 67.85 4.44 -47.39
C THR A 543 66.85 5.51 -47.79
N GLY A 544 65.62 5.40 -47.30
CA GLY A 544 64.57 6.37 -47.58
C GLY A 544 63.58 6.47 -46.43
N TYR A 545 62.36 6.93 -46.71
CA TYR A 545 61.36 7.18 -45.67
C TYR A 545 61.11 5.90 -44.86
N GLY A 546 60.74 4.78 -45.46
CA GLY A 546 60.28 3.58 -44.76
C GLY A 546 58.77 3.58 -44.71
N PHE A 547 58.15 3.34 -43.55
CA PHE A 547 56.70 3.38 -43.40
C PHE A 547 56.23 4.11 -42.15
N ARG A 548 55.05 4.72 -42.25
CA ARG A 548 54.28 5.21 -41.12
C ARG A 548 52.83 4.76 -41.27
N VAL A 549 52.22 4.25 -40.20
CA VAL A 549 50.79 3.95 -40.17
C VAL A 549 50.04 5.19 -39.68
N ASN A 550 49.13 5.69 -40.52
CA ASN A 550 48.34 6.89 -40.22
C ASN A 550 47.04 6.58 -39.49
N ASN A 551 46.46 5.42 -39.76
CA ASN A 551 45.19 5.03 -39.16
C ASN A 551 45.06 3.50 -39.13
N VAL A 552 44.36 2.99 -38.11
CA VAL A 552 43.91 1.60 -38.07
C VAL A 552 42.43 1.61 -37.68
N THR A 553 41.58 0.95 -38.46
CA THR A 553 40.15 0.80 -38.15
C THR A 553 39.76 -0.68 -38.05
N GLY A 554 38.82 -1.00 -37.18
CA GLY A 554 38.26 -2.33 -37.04
C GLY A 554 37.20 -2.64 -38.10
N THR A 555 37.11 -3.90 -38.53
CA THR A 555 35.95 -4.46 -39.23
C THR A 555 35.31 -5.48 -38.29
N THR A 556 34.12 -5.18 -37.79
CA THR A 556 33.35 -6.10 -36.94
C THR A 556 32.87 -7.30 -37.76
N GLN A 557 32.89 -8.49 -37.15
CA GLN A 557 31.99 -9.54 -37.63
C GLN A 557 30.59 -9.08 -37.23
N GLN A 558 29.66 -9.09 -38.18
CA GLN A 558 28.24 -9.04 -37.84
C GLN A 558 27.90 -10.43 -37.26
N THR A 559 28.21 -10.64 -35.98
CA THR A 559 27.47 -11.59 -35.16
C THR A 559 26.21 -10.85 -34.76
N THR A 560 25.08 -11.26 -35.31
CA THR A 560 23.76 -10.84 -34.85
C THR A 560 23.64 -11.21 -33.37
N GLY A 561 23.55 -10.22 -32.48
CA GLY A 561 23.21 -10.44 -31.06
C GLY A 561 24.04 -9.69 -30.01
N ASP A 562 24.66 -8.55 -30.32
CA ASP A 562 25.00 -7.55 -29.29
C ASP A 562 25.14 -6.20 -30.01
N ASP A 563 24.01 -5.58 -30.34
CA ASP A 563 23.96 -4.34 -31.10
C ASP A 563 23.85 -3.07 -30.21
N ASP A 564 24.19 -3.19 -28.92
CA ASP A 564 24.03 -2.18 -27.88
C ASP A 564 22.56 -1.72 -27.65
N SER A 565 21.56 -2.29 -28.35
CA SER A 565 20.14 -1.97 -28.17
C SER A 565 19.47 -2.93 -27.18
N THR A 566 18.48 -2.44 -26.41
CA THR A 566 17.76 -3.31 -25.47
C THR A 566 16.79 -4.19 -26.25
N GLU A 567 17.04 -5.49 -26.22
CA GLU A 567 16.31 -6.52 -26.92
C GLU A 567 15.45 -7.30 -25.93
N VAL A 568 14.17 -7.44 -26.24
CA VAL A 568 13.25 -8.24 -25.43
C VAL A 568 12.50 -9.25 -26.27
N GLY A 569 12.18 -10.36 -25.63
CA GLY A 569 11.43 -11.44 -26.22
C GLY A 569 10.31 -11.91 -25.31
N ALA A 570 9.17 -12.24 -25.91
CA ALA A 570 8.06 -12.87 -25.18
C ALA A 570 7.56 -14.14 -25.88
N ILE A 571 7.23 -15.16 -25.07
CA ILE A 571 6.64 -16.42 -25.54
C ILE A 571 5.43 -16.72 -24.66
N TRP A 572 4.30 -17.11 -25.24
CA TRP A 572 3.15 -17.55 -24.48
C TRP A 572 2.43 -18.75 -25.06
N VAL A 573 1.73 -19.49 -24.20
CA VAL A 573 0.83 -20.58 -24.57
C VAL A 573 -0.51 -20.42 -23.84
N ASN A 574 -1.56 -20.19 -24.61
CA ASN A 574 -2.96 -20.14 -24.19
C ASN A 574 -3.66 -21.50 -24.37
N ASN A 575 -3.48 -22.14 -25.52
CA ASN A 575 -4.22 -23.35 -25.93
C ASN A 575 -3.57 -24.62 -25.40
N TYR A 576 -4.00 -25.10 -24.23
CA TYR A 576 -3.53 -26.36 -23.64
C TYR A 576 -4.40 -27.53 -24.15
N GLY A 577 -4.20 -27.92 -25.40
CA GLY A 577 -5.07 -28.84 -26.11
C GLY A 577 -5.13 -30.29 -25.59
N GLY A 578 -5.84 -30.59 -24.50
CA GLY A 578 -6.53 -31.89 -24.34
C GLY A 578 -5.94 -32.94 -23.40
N VAL A 579 -5.33 -32.55 -22.29
CA VAL A 579 -5.05 -33.50 -21.17
C VAL A 579 -6.09 -33.31 -20.07
N ASN A 580 -6.99 -34.28 -19.90
CA ASN A 580 -7.89 -34.44 -18.74
C ASN A 580 -8.65 -33.19 -18.24
N GLY A 581 -9.33 -32.45 -19.13
CA GLY A 581 -10.32 -31.45 -18.71
C GLY A 581 -9.73 -30.18 -18.07
N LEU A 582 -8.47 -29.85 -18.37
CA LEU A 582 -7.90 -28.53 -18.08
C LEU A 582 -8.42 -27.51 -19.10
N ILE A 583 -8.77 -26.31 -18.61
CA ILE A 583 -9.33 -25.18 -19.38
C ILE A 583 -8.15 -24.34 -19.91
N ASP A 584 -8.28 -23.79 -21.12
CA ASP A 584 -7.31 -22.88 -21.73
C ASP A 584 -6.88 -21.74 -20.80
N LEU A 585 -5.61 -21.37 -20.90
CA LEU A 585 -4.98 -20.25 -20.21
C LEU A 585 -5.40 -18.95 -20.91
N VAL A 586 -6.19 -18.11 -20.24
CA VAL A 586 -6.93 -17.00 -20.90
C VAL A 586 -6.16 -15.68 -20.82
N ARG A 587 -5.08 -15.61 -20.01
CA ARG A 587 -4.31 -14.38 -19.78
C ARG A 587 -2.84 -14.50 -20.12
N SER A 588 -2.39 -15.66 -20.58
CA SER A 588 -0.97 -15.87 -20.87
C SER A 588 -0.48 -14.98 -22.03
N ASP A 589 -1.35 -14.68 -22.99
CA ASP A 589 -1.13 -13.64 -24.01
C ASP A 589 -1.10 -12.23 -23.43
N ASP A 590 -2.06 -11.86 -22.60
CA ASP A 590 -2.14 -10.54 -21.95
C ASP A 590 -0.88 -10.28 -21.10
N ASN A 591 -0.37 -11.29 -20.39
CA ASN A 591 0.87 -11.19 -19.62
C ASN A 591 2.11 -11.05 -20.52
N ALA A 592 2.37 -12.02 -21.40
CA ALA A 592 3.62 -12.03 -22.17
C ALA A 592 3.67 -10.90 -23.22
N SER A 593 2.59 -10.73 -24.00
CA SER A 593 2.53 -9.67 -25.00
C SER A 593 2.38 -8.29 -24.34
N GLY A 594 1.72 -8.21 -23.18
CA GLY A 594 1.57 -7.00 -22.40
C GLY A 594 2.89 -6.52 -21.78
N PHE A 595 3.76 -7.43 -21.32
CA PHE A 595 5.11 -7.09 -20.85
C PHE A 595 5.89 -6.33 -21.93
N VAL A 596 6.00 -6.91 -23.12
CA VAL A 596 6.71 -6.31 -24.25
C VAL A 596 6.05 -5.00 -24.70
N THR A 597 4.72 -4.97 -24.77
CA THR A 597 3.96 -3.78 -25.18
C THR A 597 4.17 -2.63 -24.20
N ARG A 598 4.07 -2.89 -22.89
CA ARG A 598 4.23 -1.88 -21.85
C ARG A 598 5.67 -1.37 -21.80
N LEU A 599 6.66 -2.26 -21.94
CA LEU A 599 8.06 -1.87 -21.96
C LEU A 599 8.34 -0.93 -23.14
N ARG A 600 7.88 -1.23 -24.35
CA ARG A 600 8.01 -0.34 -25.52
C ARG A 600 7.28 0.99 -25.38
N GLN A 601 6.12 1.01 -24.73
CA GLN A 601 5.38 2.25 -24.49
C GLN A 601 6.19 3.22 -23.63
N ARG A 602 6.96 2.67 -22.68
CA ARG A 602 7.70 3.44 -21.70
C ARG A 602 9.19 3.62 -22.03
N LEU A 603 9.73 2.74 -22.88
CA LEU A 603 11.08 2.73 -23.42
C LEU A 603 10.99 2.49 -24.95
N PRO A 604 10.75 3.54 -25.75
CA PRO A 604 10.51 3.40 -27.20
C PRO A 604 11.69 2.82 -28.00
N SER A 605 12.88 2.83 -27.42
CA SER A 605 14.12 2.32 -27.99
C SER A 605 14.33 0.81 -27.79
N THR A 606 13.42 0.12 -27.10
CA THR A 606 13.46 -1.34 -26.96
C THR A 606 13.12 -2.04 -28.29
N ALA A 607 14.03 -2.88 -28.77
CA ALA A 607 13.82 -3.82 -29.86
C ALA A 607 13.08 -5.06 -29.36
N VAL A 608 12.12 -5.56 -30.15
CA VAL A 608 11.41 -6.81 -29.86
C VAL A 608 11.86 -7.84 -30.87
N ASN A 609 12.66 -8.78 -30.42
CA ASN A 609 13.21 -9.79 -31.32
C ASN A 609 12.14 -10.86 -31.62
N PHE A 610 11.38 -11.28 -30.60
CA PHE A 610 10.29 -12.23 -30.77
C PHE A 610 9.12 -11.95 -29.82
N ASN A 611 7.91 -12.27 -30.28
CA ASN A 611 6.67 -12.22 -29.51
C ASN A 611 5.77 -13.34 -30.03
N LEU A 612 5.93 -14.55 -29.47
CA LEU A 612 5.43 -15.81 -30.04
C LEU A 612 4.32 -16.41 -29.18
N GLY A 613 3.12 -16.59 -29.76
CA GLY A 613 2.00 -17.28 -29.10
C GLY A 613 1.78 -18.70 -29.61
N ASP A 614 1.02 -19.50 -28.88
CA ASP A 614 0.44 -20.81 -29.22
C ASP A 614 1.14 -21.59 -30.35
N ALA A 615 0.72 -21.41 -31.60
CA ALA A 615 1.22 -22.17 -32.76
C ALA A 615 2.71 -21.93 -33.09
N ALA A 616 3.29 -20.85 -32.56
CA ALA A 616 4.68 -20.46 -32.72
C ALA A 616 5.51 -20.66 -31.46
N ALA A 617 4.90 -20.88 -30.29
CA ALA A 617 5.63 -21.22 -29.08
C ALA A 617 6.12 -22.68 -29.17
N ARG A 618 7.40 -22.92 -28.90
CA ARG A 618 8.04 -24.25 -28.95
C ARG A 618 9.13 -24.33 -27.90
N GLY A 619 9.33 -25.49 -27.28
CA GLY A 619 10.42 -25.74 -26.33
C GLY A 619 11.80 -25.57 -26.95
N THR A 620 11.92 -25.74 -28.28
CA THR A 620 13.16 -25.49 -29.04
C THR A 620 13.63 -24.03 -29.00
N HIS A 621 12.77 -23.06 -28.66
CA HIS A 621 13.23 -21.68 -28.43
C HIS A 621 14.05 -21.54 -27.16
N PHE A 622 14.11 -22.56 -26.29
CA PHE A 622 14.92 -22.60 -25.07
C PHE A 622 16.16 -23.50 -25.21
N LEU A 623 16.32 -24.20 -26.35
CA LEU A 623 17.47 -25.08 -26.62
C LEU A 623 18.54 -24.37 -27.43
N ASP A 624 19.81 -24.66 -27.14
CA ASP A 624 20.91 -24.17 -27.98
C ASP A 624 20.83 -24.76 -29.39
N ALA A 625 21.21 -23.95 -30.38
CA ALA A 625 21.22 -24.29 -31.81
C ALA A 625 21.87 -25.65 -32.13
N ARG A 626 22.97 -25.99 -31.44
CA ARG A 626 23.70 -27.26 -31.61
C ARG A 626 22.88 -28.49 -31.24
N PHE A 627 21.79 -28.30 -30.49
CA PHE A 627 20.93 -29.34 -29.96
C PHE A 627 19.48 -29.23 -30.48
N GLY A 628 19.28 -28.53 -31.61
CA GLY A 628 17.95 -28.39 -32.25
C GLY A 628 17.21 -27.10 -31.91
N GLY A 629 17.91 -26.12 -31.33
CA GLY A 629 17.42 -24.76 -31.13
C GLY A 629 17.13 -23.99 -32.41
N VAL A 630 16.21 -23.04 -32.35
CA VAL A 630 15.84 -22.16 -33.48
C VAL A 630 16.68 -20.88 -33.41
N GLU A 631 17.72 -20.78 -34.24
CA GLU A 631 18.78 -19.75 -34.15
C GLU A 631 18.32 -18.29 -34.25
N ASP A 632 17.17 -17.99 -34.86
CA ASP A 632 16.71 -16.62 -35.14
C ASP A 632 15.62 -16.11 -34.18
N ARG A 633 15.16 -16.95 -33.24
CA ARG A 633 14.13 -16.61 -32.24
C ARG A 633 14.39 -17.31 -30.90
N PHE A 634 15.68 -17.56 -30.66
CA PHE A 634 16.16 -18.23 -29.48
C PHE A 634 16.03 -17.29 -28.28
N VAL A 635 15.64 -17.81 -27.11
CA VAL A 635 15.55 -16.98 -25.91
C VAL A 635 16.89 -16.37 -25.50
N ASP A 636 18.01 -16.96 -25.95
CA ASP A 636 19.34 -16.39 -25.72
C ASP A 636 19.67 -15.17 -26.59
N ALA A 637 18.83 -14.83 -27.57
CA ALA A 637 19.08 -13.75 -28.53
C ALA A 637 18.49 -12.39 -28.12
N VAL A 638 18.19 -12.21 -26.82
CA VAL A 638 17.61 -10.97 -26.26
C VAL A 638 18.14 -10.75 -24.86
N ASP A 639 18.30 -9.50 -24.41
CA ASP A 639 18.67 -9.20 -23.02
C ASP A 639 17.67 -9.76 -22.00
N PHE A 640 16.37 -9.68 -22.31
CA PHE A 640 15.29 -10.08 -21.39
C PHE A 640 14.20 -10.90 -22.10
N ALA A 641 14.05 -12.15 -21.66
CA ALA A 641 12.98 -13.04 -22.13
C ALA A 641 11.88 -13.21 -21.07
N PHE A 642 10.62 -13.12 -21.50
CA PHE A 642 9.44 -13.37 -20.68
C PHE A 642 8.62 -14.54 -21.25
N PHE A 643 8.34 -15.55 -20.42
CA PHE A 643 7.47 -16.67 -20.76
C PHE A 643 6.20 -16.64 -19.92
N SER A 644 5.04 -16.88 -20.53
CA SER A 644 3.77 -17.10 -19.82
C SER A 644 3.06 -18.35 -20.30
N GLY A 645 2.73 -19.26 -19.40
CA GLY A 645 1.96 -20.45 -19.77
C GLY A 645 2.08 -21.57 -18.75
N HIS A 646 1.95 -22.81 -19.21
CA HIS A 646 2.14 -23.98 -18.34
C HIS A 646 3.62 -24.32 -18.15
N GLY A 647 3.96 -24.55 -16.89
CA GLY A 647 5.26 -25.03 -16.44
C GLY A 647 5.14 -26.30 -15.62
N ALA A 648 6.17 -27.13 -15.67
CA ALA A 648 6.41 -28.17 -14.68
C ALA A 648 7.89 -28.56 -14.72
N THR A 649 8.46 -28.90 -13.57
CA THR A 649 9.71 -29.66 -13.53
C THR A 649 9.35 -31.14 -13.63
N ILE A 650 9.74 -31.84 -14.71
CA ILE A 650 9.45 -33.28 -14.86
C ILE A 650 10.72 -34.12 -14.65
N GLY A 651 10.64 -35.07 -13.71
CA GLY A 651 11.80 -35.88 -13.34
C GLY A 651 12.96 -35.05 -12.78
N GLU A 652 14.16 -35.61 -12.81
CA GLU A 652 15.36 -34.92 -12.31
C GLU A 652 15.95 -33.94 -13.34
N ASP A 653 15.64 -34.02 -14.64
CA ASP A 653 16.48 -33.40 -15.68
C ASP A 653 15.76 -32.47 -16.69
N ALA A 654 14.52 -32.01 -16.45
CA ALA A 654 13.82 -31.20 -17.47
C ALA A 654 12.85 -30.15 -16.90
N VAL A 655 12.82 -29.00 -17.58
CA VAL A 655 11.76 -27.99 -17.43
C VAL A 655 10.85 -28.08 -18.65
N VAL A 656 9.56 -28.22 -18.40
CA VAL A 656 8.56 -28.32 -19.46
C VAL A 656 7.90 -26.96 -19.65
N PHE A 657 7.97 -26.46 -20.88
CA PHE A 657 7.16 -25.34 -21.35
C PHE A 657 6.19 -25.94 -22.38
N VAL A 658 4.99 -26.32 -21.94
CA VAL A 658 4.08 -27.10 -22.79
C VAL A 658 3.55 -26.21 -23.91
N ALA A 659 3.93 -26.51 -25.15
CA ALA A 659 3.30 -25.95 -26.36
C ALA A 659 2.61 -27.09 -27.12
N GLU A 660 1.31 -27.29 -26.86
CA GLU A 660 0.40 -28.28 -27.45
C GLU A 660 0.82 -29.79 -27.49
N PRO A 661 -0.10 -30.75 -27.33
CA PRO A 661 0.23 -32.18 -27.37
C PRO A 661 0.17 -32.80 -28.77
N ARG A 662 0.30 -32.01 -29.84
CA ARG A 662 0.15 -32.49 -31.24
C ARG A 662 1.47 -32.78 -31.97
N GLU A 663 2.60 -32.35 -31.45
CA GLU A 663 3.91 -32.67 -32.02
C GLU A 663 4.77 -33.44 -31.01
N SER A 664 5.89 -33.99 -31.48
CA SER A 664 6.56 -35.11 -30.80
C SER A 664 7.01 -34.72 -29.39
N PRO A 665 7.18 -35.65 -28.43
CA PRO A 665 7.59 -35.34 -27.05
C PRO A 665 8.88 -34.50 -26.90
N GLY A 666 9.67 -34.33 -27.98
CA GLY A 666 10.84 -33.46 -28.02
C GLY A 666 10.54 -31.96 -28.20
N ASP A 667 9.31 -31.56 -28.54
CA ASP A 667 8.98 -30.17 -28.90
C ASP A 667 8.50 -29.31 -27.71
N ALA A 668 8.17 -29.94 -26.57
CA ALA A 668 7.66 -29.28 -25.35
C ALA A 668 8.68 -29.24 -24.20
N LEU A 669 9.88 -29.77 -24.40
CA LEU A 669 10.88 -30.00 -23.35
C LEU A 669 12.09 -29.10 -23.52
N ALA A 670 12.39 -28.30 -22.50
CA ALA A 670 13.71 -27.73 -22.30
C ALA A 670 14.51 -28.69 -21.40
N LEU A 671 15.26 -29.60 -22.02
CA LEU A 671 16.05 -30.60 -21.32
C LEU A 671 17.30 -29.96 -20.69
N SER A 672 17.56 -30.27 -19.42
CA SER A 672 18.77 -29.88 -18.71
C SER A 672 20.00 -30.43 -19.44
N GLY A 673 20.98 -29.57 -19.74
CA GLY A 673 22.20 -29.89 -20.49
C GLY A 673 22.14 -29.57 -21.99
N LEU A 674 20.96 -29.32 -22.55
CA LEU A 674 20.79 -28.85 -23.94
C LEU A 674 20.53 -27.33 -24.03
N MET A 675 20.20 -26.72 -22.90
CA MET A 675 20.08 -25.26 -22.77
C MET A 675 21.48 -24.66 -22.63
N ARG A 676 21.71 -23.53 -23.30
CA ARG A 676 22.88 -22.67 -23.08
C ARG A 676 22.38 -21.24 -23.14
N LEU A 677 22.24 -20.66 -21.96
CA LEU A 677 21.54 -19.40 -21.72
C LEU A 677 22.54 -18.37 -21.21
N GLY A 678 22.65 -17.28 -21.94
CA GLY A 678 23.58 -16.19 -21.77
C GLY A 678 24.92 -16.36 -22.49
N ASP A 679 25.12 -17.34 -23.40
CA ASP A 679 26.31 -17.32 -24.29
C ASP A 679 26.13 -16.46 -25.54
N GLN A 680 24.92 -16.00 -25.83
CA GLN A 680 24.64 -14.99 -26.86
C GLN A 680 24.37 -13.60 -26.24
N ASP A 681 23.17 -13.32 -25.73
CA ASP A 681 22.81 -12.00 -25.17
C ASP A 681 21.86 -12.07 -23.95
N LEU A 682 21.32 -13.24 -23.57
CA LEU A 682 20.33 -13.30 -22.48
C LEU A 682 20.91 -13.09 -21.09
N GLU A 683 20.45 -12.01 -20.46
CA GLU A 683 20.80 -11.60 -19.11
C GLU A 683 19.71 -11.98 -18.10
N TRP A 684 18.42 -11.90 -18.47
CA TRP A 684 17.31 -12.18 -17.55
C TRP A 684 16.18 -13.01 -18.17
N LEU A 685 15.71 -14.00 -17.41
CA LEU A 685 14.60 -14.87 -17.82
C LEU A 685 13.48 -14.83 -16.76
N ALA A 686 12.29 -14.37 -17.15
CA ALA A 686 11.09 -14.41 -16.31
C ALA A 686 10.12 -15.47 -16.80
N LEU A 687 9.67 -16.35 -15.90
CA LEU A 687 8.83 -17.50 -16.18
C LEU A 687 7.53 -17.41 -15.37
N ASP A 688 6.49 -16.85 -15.97
CA ASP A 688 5.12 -16.91 -15.44
C ASP A 688 4.49 -18.28 -15.72
N ALA A 689 4.91 -19.27 -14.92
CA ALA A 689 4.53 -20.67 -15.10
C ALA A 689 4.61 -21.45 -13.78
N CYS A 690 3.78 -22.48 -13.62
CA CYS A 690 3.77 -23.32 -12.41
C CYS A 690 5.07 -24.10 -12.25
N GLU A 691 5.54 -24.27 -11.02
CA GLU A 691 6.50 -25.30 -10.62
C GLU A 691 7.80 -25.33 -11.46
N VAL A 692 8.20 -24.19 -12.03
CA VAL A 692 9.45 -24.05 -12.80
C VAL A 692 10.67 -23.88 -11.90
N LEU A 693 10.47 -23.51 -10.63
CA LEU A 693 11.52 -23.37 -9.60
C LEU A 693 11.20 -24.16 -8.31
N THR A 694 10.59 -25.36 -8.41
CA THR A 694 10.20 -26.16 -7.22
C THR A 694 11.40 -26.59 -6.38
N ASP A 695 11.24 -26.65 -5.06
CA ASP A 695 12.28 -27.07 -4.09
C ASP A 695 12.85 -28.49 -4.35
N ALA A 696 12.06 -29.38 -4.98
CA ALA A 696 12.42 -30.79 -5.19
C ALA A 696 13.17 -31.07 -6.51
N GLY A 697 13.17 -30.16 -7.48
CA GLY A 697 13.74 -30.38 -8.83
C GLY A 697 14.57 -29.24 -9.42
N TRP A 698 14.59 -28.05 -8.80
CA TRP A 698 15.32 -26.90 -9.33
C TRP A 698 16.83 -27.13 -9.45
N ARG A 699 17.40 -27.92 -8.52
CA ARG A 699 18.84 -28.20 -8.43
C ARG A 699 19.38 -29.10 -9.54
N THR A 700 18.53 -29.72 -10.35
CA THR A 700 18.97 -30.66 -11.40
C THR A 700 18.49 -30.20 -12.78
N ALA A 701 17.25 -29.70 -12.87
CA ALA A 701 16.68 -29.14 -14.10
C ALA A 701 17.37 -27.85 -14.59
N TRP A 702 17.90 -27.02 -13.68
CA TRP A 702 18.64 -25.80 -14.00
C TRP A 702 20.16 -25.93 -13.79
N SER A 703 20.65 -27.15 -13.55
CA SER A 703 22.07 -27.40 -13.24
C SER A 703 22.91 -27.89 -14.41
N SER A 704 24.23 -27.97 -14.21
CA SER A 704 25.21 -28.53 -15.15
C SER A 704 25.36 -27.78 -16.49
N GLY A 705 25.87 -26.54 -16.43
CA GLY A 705 26.42 -25.85 -17.60
C GLY A 705 25.41 -25.20 -18.54
N ASN A 706 24.14 -25.09 -18.10
CA ASN A 706 23.05 -24.41 -18.81
C ASN A 706 23.20 -22.88 -18.83
N PHE A 707 23.90 -22.29 -17.84
CA PHE A 707 24.11 -20.84 -17.77
C PHE A 707 25.53 -20.47 -18.25
N ARG A 708 25.60 -19.49 -19.15
CA ARG A 708 26.82 -19.01 -19.81
C ARG A 708 26.96 -17.48 -19.86
N GLY A 709 26.10 -16.78 -19.13
CA GLY A 709 26.09 -15.31 -19.00
C GLY A 709 24.79 -14.78 -18.37
N LEU A 710 23.79 -15.65 -18.18
CA LEU A 710 22.53 -15.33 -17.51
C LEU A 710 22.72 -14.84 -16.07
N HIS A 711 22.15 -13.68 -15.74
CA HIS A 711 22.21 -13.08 -14.42
C HIS A 711 21.16 -13.65 -13.46
N MET A 712 19.92 -13.85 -13.94
CA MET A 712 18.81 -14.23 -13.06
C MET A 712 17.71 -15.00 -13.79
N VAL A 713 17.15 -16.00 -13.10
CA VAL A 713 15.90 -16.67 -13.48
C VAL A 713 14.83 -16.36 -12.43
N MET A 714 13.66 -15.94 -12.88
CA MET A 714 12.51 -15.59 -12.05
C MET A 714 11.34 -16.51 -12.37
N GLY A 715 10.62 -17.00 -11.36
CA GLY A 715 9.49 -17.92 -11.56
C GLY A 715 8.72 -18.23 -10.30
N PHE A 716 7.99 -19.35 -10.28
CA PHE A 716 7.22 -19.82 -9.13
C PHE A 716 7.70 -21.18 -8.61
N ARG A 717 7.73 -21.34 -7.28
CA ARG A 717 7.96 -22.64 -6.62
C ARG A 717 6.72 -23.52 -6.59
N THR A 718 5.55 -22.92 -6.59
CA THR A 718 4.25 -23.60 -6.49
C THR A 718 3.44 -23.34 -7.76
N THR A 719 2.31 -22.65 -7.68
CA THR A 719 1.40 -22.47 -8.83
C THR A 719 1.55 -21.05 -9.38
N SER A 720 1.73 -20.90 -10.70
CA SER A 720 1.31 -19.66 -11.39
C SER A 720 -0.17 -19.84 -11.73
N ILE A 721 -1.01 -18.89 -11.33
CA ILE A 721 -2.44 -19.03 -11.54
C ILE A 721 -2.83 -18.28 -12.82
N ASP A 722 -3.12 -19.05 -13.87
CA ASP A 722 -4.02 -18.64 -14.98
C ASP A 722 -5.23 -19.60 -15.02
N ARG A 723 -5.61 -20.11 -13.85
CA ARG A 723 -6.76 -20.99 -13.67
C ARG A 723 -7.94 -20.15 -13.20
N TRP A 724 -9.12 -20.47 -13.72
CA TRP A 724 -10.46 -19.91 -13.39
C TRP A 724 -10.94 -18.79 -14.30
N GLY A 725 -11.48 -19.20 -15.46
CA GLY A 725 -12.46 -18.43 -16.26
C GLY A 725 -13.80 -18.17 -15.55
N LEU A 726 -13.79 -17.83 -14.26
CA LEU A 726 -14.94 -17.41 -13.47
C LEU A 726 -14.86 -15.90 -13.19
N ILE A 727 -15.28 -15.15 -14.22
CA ILE A 727 -15.83 -13.79 -14.24
C ILE A 727 -16.06 -13.14 -12.86
N THR A 728 -15.34 -12.05 -12.55
CA THR A 728 -15.86 -10.75 -12.01
C THR A 728 -14.79 -9.82 -11.40
N PHE A 729 -13.52 -10.21 -11.31
CA PHE A 729 -12.46 -9.33 -10.78
C PHE A 729 -11.43 -8.93 -11.85
N SER A 730 -11.08 -7.65 -11.90
CA SER A 730 -9.92 -7.16 -12.66
C SER A 730 -8.66 -7.56 -11.90
N LEU A 731 -8.13 -8.74 -12.21
CA LEU A 731 -6.81 -9.14 -11.71
C LEU A 731 -5.72 -8.34 -12.43
N PRO A 732 -4.63 -7.94 -11.74
CA PRO A 732 -3.49 -7.26 -12.36
C PRO A 732 -2.75 -8.22 -13.30
N ASP A 733 -2.26 -7.70 -14.42
CA ASP A 733 -1.48 -8.48 -15.39
C ASP A 733 0.00 -8.42 -15.01
N ILE A 734 0.60 -9.59 -14.73
CA ILE A 734 1.97 -9.70 -14.18
C ILE A 734 2.99 -9.07 -15.13
N GLY A 735 2.84 -9.31 -16.43
CA GLY A 735 3.77 -8.81 -17.44
C GLY A 735 3.79 -7.27 -17.53
N PRO A 736 2.67 -6.59 -17.82
CA PRO A 736 2.61 -5.13 -17.80
C PRO A 736 3.10 -4.49 -16.50
N ASP A 737 2.72 -5.03 -15.34
CA ASP A 737 3.11 -4.48 -14.04
C ASP A 737 4.61 -4.67 -13.78
N LEU A 738 5.18 -5.80 -14.20
CA LEU A 738 6.62 -6.04 -14.15
C LEU A 738 7.35 -4.99 -14.99
N ALA A 739 6.91 -4.78 -16.24
CA ALA A 739 7.50 -3.78 -17.12
C ALA A 739 7.47 -2.37 -16.52
N ASP A 740 6.36 -1.96 -15.89
CA ASP A 740 6.27 -0.65 -15.24
C ASP A 740 7.26 -0.49 -14.09
N ARG A 741 7.37 -1.48 -13.20
CA ARG A 741 8.30 -1.45 -12.07
C ARG A 741 9.75 -1.46 -12.50
N LEU A 742 10.06 -2.24 -13.54
CA LEU A 742 11.38 -2.23 -14.16
C LEU A 742 11.73 -0.83 -14.70
N VAL A 743 10.77 -0.14 -15.34
CA VAL A 743 11.00 1.24 -15.81
C VAL A 743 11.08 2.25 -14.67
N ASP A 744 10.25 2.09 -13.62
CA ASP A 744 10.17 3.01 -12.48
C ASP A 744 11.34 2.88 -11.50
N GLY A 745 12.14 1.83 -11.67
CA GLY A 745 13.49 1.76 -11.15
C GLY A 745 13.72 0.79 -10.01
N ASP A 746 12.77 -0.12 -9.79
CA ASP A 746 12.93 -1.23 -8.85
C ASP A 746 14.09 -2.14 -9.26
N THR A 747 14.67 -2.91 -8.34
CA THR A 747 15.62 -3.97 -8.75
C THR A 747 14.86 -5.08 -9.48
N ILE A 748 15.52 -5.85 -10.34
CA ILE A 748 14.87 -6.92 -11.12
C ILE A 748 14.17 -7.92 -10.20
N SER A 749 14.85 -8.33 -9.12
CA SER A 749 14.33 -9.24 -8.11
C SER A 749 13.14 -8.63 -7.34
N ALA A 750 13.24 -7.35 -6.94
CA ALA A 750 12.20 -6.67 -6.18
C ALA A 750 10.95 -6.42 -7.03
N ALA A 751 11.12 -6.07 -8.31
CA ALA A 751 10.03 -5.92 -9.25
C ALA A 751 9.29 -7.24 -9.41
N TRP A 752 10.00 -8.36 -9.66
CA TRP A 752 9.40 -9.68 -9.78
C TRP A 752 8.72 -10.15 -8.50
N LEU A 753 9.43 -10.11 -7.37
CA LEU A 753 8.88 -10.54 -6.09
C LEU A 753 7.66 -9.71 -5.71
N ASP A 754 7.66 -8.41 -5.98
CA ASP A 754 6.50 -7.58 -5.72
C ASP A 754 5.32 -7.94 -6.62
N VAL A 755 5.48 -7.97 -7.95
CA VAL A 755 4.34 -8.24 -8.85
C VAL A 755 3.81 -9.66 -8.70
N ALA A 756 4.70 -10.65 -8.56
CA ALA A 756 4.31 -12.04 -8.42
C ALA A 756 3.69 -12.34 -7.04
N THR A 757 4.03 -11.55 -6.01
CA THR A 757 3.39 -11.62 -4.68
C THR A 757 2.09 -10.81 -4.62
N ASN A 758 2.06 -9.58 -5.17
CA ASN A 758 0.93 -8.66 -5.06
C ASN A 758 -0.19 -8.93 -6.07
N ALA A 759 0.10 -9.54 -7.21
CA ALA A 759 -0.94 -9.98 -8.13
C ALA A 759 -1.86 -11.05 -7.48
N TRP A 760 -1.44 -11.71 -6.38
CA TRP A 760 -2.09 -12.94 -5.90
C TRP A 760 -2.21 -13.19 -4.38
N THR A 761 -1.41 -12.58 -3.50
CA THR A 761 -1.46 -12.90 -2.04
C THR A 761 -2.77 -12.51 -1.33
N ARG A 762 -3.63 -11.70 -1.97
CA ARG A 762 -4.91 -11.29 -1.36
C ARG A 762 -6.03 -12.33 -1.44
N PHE A 763 -5.89 -13.43 -2.19
CA PHE A 763 -7.04 -14.31 -2.47
C PHE A 763 -6.89 -15.81 -2.14
N PHE A 764 -5.72 -16.45 -2.28
CA PHE A 764 -5.64 -17.92 -2.19
C PHE A 764 -4.48 -18.52 -1.36
N GLY A 765 -3.52 -17.72 -0.89
CA GLY A 765 -2.57 -18.14 0.16
C GLY A 765 -1.43 -19.11 -0.22
N GLU A 766 -1.26 -19.53 -1.49
CA GLU A 766 -0.26 -20.56 -1.87
C GLU A 766 0.62 -20.19 -3.10
N ASN A 767 0.90 -18.90 -3.33
CA ASN A 767 1.86 -18.46 -4.35
C ASN A 767 3.20 -18.11 -3.71
N PHE A 768 4.23 -18.89 -4.01
CA PHE A 768 5.61 -18.62 -3.59
C PHE A 768 6.45 -18.26 -4.82
N PRO A 769 6.55 -16.98 -5.20
CA PRO A 769 7.49 -16.58 -6.23
C PRO A 769 8.92 -16.85 -5.75
N ALA A 770 9.78 -17.19 -6.70
CA ALA A 770 11.18 -17.45 -6.47
C ALA A 770 12.04 -16.74 -7.51
N VAL A 771 13.26 -16.47 -7.09
CA VAL A 771 14.33 -15.91 -7.89
C VAL A 771 15.53 -16.80 -7.67
N ILE A 772 16.22 -17.16 -8.75
CA ILE A 772 17.51 -17.85 -8.71
C ILE A 772 18.55 -16.89 -9.28
N SER A 773 19.55 -16.54 -8.47
CA SER A 773 20.72 -15.76 -8.88
C SER A 773 21.94 -16.66 -9.07
N ALA A 774 22.72 -16.42 -10.12
CA ALA A 774 24.01 -17.09 -10.30
C ALA A 774 25.09 -16.42 -9.42
N GLU A 775 25.89 -17.19 -8.67
CA GLU A 775 26.99 -16.67 -7.85
C GLU A 775 28.38 -16.98 -8.42
N THR A 776 29.34 -16.08 -8.14
CA THR A 776 30.78 -16.33 -8.32
C THR A 776 31.50 -16.47 -6.99
N SER A 777 32.04 -17.66 -6.74
CA SER A 777 33.06 -18.02 -5.73
C SER A 777 32.61 -18.43 -4.30
N GLU A 778 33.28 -19.48 -3.81
CA GLU A 778 33.01 -20.25 -2.58
C GLU A 778 33.30 -19.54 -1.24
N THR A 779 33.23 -18.20 -1.14
CA THR A 779 33.69 -17.49 0.10
C THR A 779 32.82 -16.36 0.65
N SER A 780 31.61 -16.14 0.13
CA SER A 780 30.69 -15.09 0.60
C SER A 780 29.76 -15.61 1.73
N THR A 781 29.64 -14.88 2.84
CA THR A 781 28.89 -15.25 4.06
C THR A 781 27.68 -14.35 4.35
N GLN A 782 27.01 -13.80 3.32
CA GLN A 782 25.72 -13.13 3.52
C GLN A 782 24.56 -14.04 3.10
N THR A 783 24.06 -14.79 4.07
CA THR A 783 22.92 -15.69 3.94
C THR A 783 21.59 -14.94 4.03
N MET A 784 20.79 -15.02 2.96
CA MET A 784 19.34 -15.20 3.06
C MET A 784 18.99 -16.55 2.40
N ASP A 785 18.00 -17.25 2.94
CA ASP A 785 17.71 -18.69 2.85
C ASP A 785 17.81 -19.44 1.48
N THR A 786 18.70 -20.45 1.42
CA THR A 786 18.56 -21.76 0.73
C THR A 786 18.41 -21.91 -0.81
N ASP A 787 18.71 -20.93 -1.66
CA ASP A 787 18.39 -20.96 -3.11
C ASP A 787 19.55 -20.73 -4.11
N HIS A 788 20.81 -21.01 -3.74
CA HIS A 788 21.97 -20.72 -4.63
C HIS A 788 22.56 -21.97 -5.33
N PHE A 789 22.99 -21.83 -6.61
CA PHE A 789 23.65 -22.86 -7.43
C PHE A 789 25.07 -22.44 -7.89
N HIS A 790 25.95 -23.44 -8.06
CA HIS A 790 27.33 -23.28 -8.53
C HIS A 790 27.41 -23.36 -10.08
N GLY A 791 27.84 -22.27 -10.72
CA GLY A 791 28.13 -22.20 -12.16
C GLY A 791 29.26 -21.20 -12.45
N THR A 792 30.09 -21.47 -13.46
CA THR A 792 31.26 -20.65 -13.80
C THR A 792 30.92 -19.58 -14.83
N GLY A 793 30.82 -18.31 -14.40
CA GLY A 793 30.68 -17.10 -15.23
C GLY A 793 30.71 -15.85 -14.33
N THR A 794 31.13 -14.67 -14.80
CA THR A 794 31.23 -13.45 -13.97
C THR A 794 29.85 -12.89 -13.58
N THR A 795 29.60 -12.65 -12.28
CA THR A 795 28.30 -12.18 -11.77
C THR A 795 28.38 -10.80 -11.11
N VAL A 796 27.26 -10.08 -11.07
CA VAL A 796 27.09 -8.77 -10.40
C VAL A 796 25.96 -8.86 -9.37
N ALA A 797 25.96 -7.98 -8.36
CA ALA A 797 24.92 -7.90 -7.33
C ALA A 797 23.53 -7.53 -7.88
N ASP A 798 22.48 -7.69 -7.08
CA ASP A 798 21.12 -7.21 -7.37
C ASP A 798 21.12 -5.66 -7.54
N ILE A 799 21.01 -5.19 -8.78
CA ILE A 799 21.16 -3.76 -9.14
C ILE A 799 19.78 -3.14 -9.44
N PRO A 800 19.53 -1.86 -9.08
CA PRO A 800 18.34 -1.13 -9.50
C PRO A 800 18.21 -1.06 -11.03
N SER A 801 17.03 -1.35 -11.57
CA SER A 801 16.74 -1.43 -13.01
C SER A 801 17.06 -0.18 -13.87
N PRO A 802 17.00 1.09 -13.39
CA PRO A 802 17.35 2.22 -14.25
C PRO A 802 18.88 2.37 -14.40
N ARG A 803 19.67 1.48 -13.80
CA ARG A 803 21.11 1.36 -14.05
C ARG A 803 21.49 0.31 -15.08
N TYR A 804 20.57 -0.48 -15.65
CA TYR A 804 20.93 -1.46 -16.70
C TYR A 804 20.06 -1.35 -17.94
N LEU A 805 18.72 -1.42 -17.82
CA LEU A 805 17.84 -1.15 -18.96
C LEU A 805 18.07 0.26 -19.54
N VAL A 806 18.44 1.25 -18.72
CA VAL A 806 18.75 2.63 -19.17
C VAL A 806 20.25 2.88 -19.39
N ARG A 807 21.16 2.00 -18.94
CA ARG A 807 22.62 2.19 -19.20
C ARG A 807 23.04 1.75 -20.61
N ARG A 808 22.29 0.89 -21.31
CA ARG A 808 22.43 0.70 -22.78
C ARG A 808 21.76 1.83 -23.59
N PHE A 809 20.85 2.63 -22.99
CA PHE A 809 20.18 3.77 -23.65
C PHE A 809 20.91 5.12 -23.65
N ILE A 810 22.16 5.18 -23.15
CA ILE A 810 23.04 6.34 -23.34
C ILE A 810 24.43 5.86 -23.78
N ARG A 811 24.50 5.28 -24.98
CA ARG A 811 25.65 5.41 -25.87
C ARG A 811 25.22 6.05 -27.17
#